data_AF-A0A3C0ZEP6-F1
#
_entry.id   AF-A0A3C0ZEP6-F1
#
_cell.length_a   1.000
_cell.length_b   1.000
_cell.length_c   1.000
_cell.angle_alpha   90.00
_cell.angle_beta   90.00
_cell.angle_gamma   90.00
#
_symmetry.space_group_name_H-M   'P 1'
#
loop_
_entity.id
_entity.type
_entity.pdbx_description
1 polymer ?
#
loop_
_entity_poly.entity_id
_entity_poly.type
_entity_poly.pdbx_seq_one_letter_code
_entity_poly.pdbx_strand_id
1 'polypeptide(L)'
;MIKFAHLEHLDGIIKLWEKNRSTLGLMPKDAFRDNIQKKWILVSCNKGNEVEAYLQFRHTNRTQTISIVHLCVSADYRGKNLAKKLLDELVSLYQNKVVGIKLSCRSDYKDAIKFWQKYNFQPKAERPSRGKDPNVKLVTWWFSFGKSDLFSAIPSDKVSAILDFNIISKLRDIHINSQTFPEVEILTSDWIADEIEFEITSETVGEIFRDSNKVRSLQSKQYIKHFKELNLNKNDINNIVNELMEIFSGKTENDISDRRQLAEAILSNTSYFLTLDDEILKKGKLLNDKYGLKVSLPINFILELDELKNASNYYPAQLSAENFSVNNLSSRDHEKLNCFILTNEENRKDLDRKINKIQNKNGEILVVKNSEFYISLIGHYIDNQSLIVELLRLTKHRLSQTVLFQNIFDIITYASLKNLSFISIKDLAIHSFDHRMFEQFGFFLREGNLIKALSNKVVKVNELPSLLTPIYHSIPELEKVIQNDSNSSIVLGDIWRYYFLEKKLWPLKIDSNDIMTFIITIKPRYARELFDTKSAKQTLFGASPKLIWNNENVYYRSVKPNIETLPARILWYASSDNQSNRQKCIVGTSYLDEIIVGPAKELFNKYKKYGIYDWNKHIKPMTNGDENKEIKILKFSHSEVFQNTIPYKQLLEILKAANQAHNNFVSPVKIKSQIFADIYRIAKGIE
;
A
#
# COMPACT_ATOMS: atom_id res chain seq x y z
N MET A 1 -23.64 22.58 -39.91
CA MET A 1 -23.53 23.06 -38.50
C MET A 1 -24.45 22.19 -37.66
N ILE A 2 -24.06 21.82 -36.43
CA ILE A 2 -24.91 21.02 -35.54
C ILE A 2 -25.71 21.96 -34.63
N LYS A 3 -27.01 21.72 -34.54
CA LYS A 3 -27.94 22.51 -33.72
C LYS A 3 -29.08 21.63 -33.22
N PHE A 4 -29.80 22.09 -32.21
CA PHE A 4 -31.10 21.51 -31.88
C PHE A 4 -32.05 21.63 -33.06
N ALA A 5 -32.85 20.58 -33.27
CA ALA A 5 -33.90 20.59 -34.27
C ALA A 5 -34.98 21.63 -33.91
N HIS A 6 -35.67 22.08 -34.95
CA HIS A 6 -36.79 23.03 -34.91
C HIS A 6 -37.86 22.45 -35.83
N LEU A 7 -39.09 22.96 -35.74
CA LEU A 7 -40.21 22.40 -36.50
C LEU A 7 -39.99 22.44 -38.03
N GLU A 8 -39.22 23.41 -38.53
CA GLU A 8 -38.79 23.48 -39.93
C GLU A 8 -37.97 22.24 -40.39
N HIS A 9 -37.32 21.53 -39.47
CA HIS A 9 -36.52 20.35 -39.77
C HIS A 9 -37.33 19.04 -39.75
N LEU A 10 -38.61 19.08 -39.34
CA LEU A 10 -39.43 17.89 -39.09
C LEU A 10 -39.54 16.99 -40.33
N ASP A 11 -39.86 17.58 -41.49
CA ASP A 11 -40.03 16.82 -42.73
C ASP A 11 -38.71 16.17 -43.19
N GLY A 12 -37.59 16.87 -43.02
CA GLY A 12 -36.26 16.35 -43.31
C GLY A 12 -35.89 15.15 -42.41
N ILE A 13 -36.18 15.24 -41.12
CA ILE A 13 -35.97 14.15 -40.15
C ILE A 13 -36.86 12.95 -40.49
N ILE A 14 -38.15 13.17 -40.76
CA ILE A 14 -39.10 12.10 -41.13
C ILE A 14 -38.67 11.42 -42.42
N LYS A 15 -38.31 12.18 -43.46
CA LYS A 15 -37.83 11.64 -44.74
C LYS A 15 -36.58 10.77 -44.54
N LEU A 16 -35.65 11.20 -43.67
CA LEU A 16 -34.46 10.43 -43.38
C LEU A 16 -34.77 9.17 -42.56
N TRP A 17 -35.68 9.26 -41.58
CA TRP A 17 -36.15 8.11 -40.81
C TRP A 17 -36.89 7.08 -41.67
N GLU A 18 -37.82 7.51 -42.54
CA GLU A 18 -38.62 6.61 -43.38
C GLU A 18 -37.73 5.71 -44.24
N LYS A 19 -36.66 6.28 -44.83
CA LYS A 19 -35.66 5.54 -45.60
C LYS A 19 -34.86 4.51 -44.78
N ASN A 20 -34.77 4.69 -43.46
CA ASN A 20 -33.96 3.87 -42.55
C ASN A 20 -34.78 3.17 -41.43
N ARG A 21 -36.12 3.16 -41.54
CA ARG A 21 -37.02 2.68 -40.47
C ARG A 21 -36.85 1.19 -40.14
N SER A 22 -36.33 0.39 -41.08
CA SER A 22 -36.05 -1.03 -40.87
C SER A 22 -34.97 -1.29 -39.83
N THR A 23 -34.04 -0.34 -39.64
CA THR A 23 -32.95 -0.43 -38.64
C THR A 23 -33.21 0.43 -37.42
N LEU A 24 -33.85 1.59 -37.59
CA LEU A 24 -34.16 2.52 -36.49
C LEU A 24 -35.38 2.09 -35.67
N GLY A 25 -36.28 1.31 -36.26
CA GLY A 25 -37.54 0.92 -35.64
C GLY A 25 -38.69 1.88 -35.94
N LEU A 26 -39.89 1.43 -35.63
CA LEU A 26 -41.12 2.18 -35.85
C LEU A 26 -41.28 3.25 -34.78
N MET A 27 -41.57 4.49 -35.20
CA MET A 27 -41.89 5.59 -34.31
C MET A 27 -43.01 6.44 -34.93
N PRO A 28 -44.03 6.86 -34.15
CA PRO A 28 -45.07 7.76 -34.64
C PRO A 28 -44.50 9.09 -35.12
N LYS A 29 -45.05 9.66 -36.20
CA LYS A 29 -44.59 10.95 -36.74
C LYS A 29 -44.72 12.08 -35.70
N ASP A 30 -45.81 12.09 -34.94
CA ASP A 30 -46.04 13.07 -33.88
C ASP A 30 -44.99 13.00 -32.76
N ALA A 31 -44.41 11.83 -32.50
CA ALA A 31 -43.35 11.69 -31.51
C ALA A 31 -42.08 12.48 -31.91
N PHE A 32 -41.80 12.65 -33.21
CA PHE A 32 -40.71 13.52 -33.64
C PHE A 32 -41.00 14.99 -33.29
N ARG A 33 -42.24 15.46 -33.50
CA ARG A 33 -42.67 16.81 -33.17
C ARG A 33 -42.50 17.09 -31.66
N ASP A 34 -42.96 16.18 -30.82
CA ASP A 34 -42.82 16.28 -29.35
C ASP A 34 -41.36 16.32 -28.92
N ASN A 35 -40.51 15.49 -29.53
CA ASN A 35 -39.09 15.43 -29.20
C ASN A 35 -38.33 16.68 -29.68
N ILE A 36 -38.74 17.31 -30.78
CA ILE A 36 -38.21 18.61 -31.21
C ILE A 36 -38.55 19.67 -30.15
N GLN A 37 -39.80 19.74 -29.70
CA GLN A 37 -40.22 20.71 -28.67
C GLN A 37 -39.47 20.52 -27.35
N LYS A 38 -39.19 19.27 -26.97
CA LYS A 38 -38.40 18.92 -25.77
C LYS A 38 -36.89 19.15 -25.93
N LYS A 39 -36.43 19.62 -27.10
CA LYS A 39 -35.00 19.75 -27.45
C LYS A 39 -34.24 18.43 -27.33
N TRP A 40 -34.85 17.34 -27.80
CA TRP A 40 -34.32 15.98 -27.73
C TRP A 40 -33.80 15.46 -29.07
N ILE A 41 -33.69 16.35 -30.07
CA ILE A 41 -33.14 16.02 -31.38
C ILE A 41 -32.06 17.06 -31.73
N LEU A 42 -30.87 16.58 -32.07
CA LEU A 42 -29.81 17.33 -32.72
C LEU A 42 -29.81 17.00 -34.21
N VAL A 43 -29.57 18.00 -35.06
CA VAL A 43 -29.48 17.84 -36.52
C VAL A 43 -28.17 18.42 -37.06
N SER A 44 -27.64 17.79 -38.10
CA SER A 44 -26.68 18.42 -39.00
C SER A 44 -27.41 18.81 -40.28
N CYS A 45 -27.34 20.08 -40.64
CA CYS A 45 -27.87 20.57 -41.92
C CYS A 45 -26.74 21.04 -42.85
N ASN A 46 -26.98 20.87 -44.16
CA ASN A 46 -26.13 21.41 -45.21
C ASN A 46 -26.29 22.94 -45.32
N LYS A 47 -25.57 23.58 -46.25
CA LYS A 47 -25.66 25.04 -46.49
C LYS A 47 -27.08 25.51 -46.89
N GLY A 48 -27.91 24.63 -47.45
CA GLY A 48 -29.30 24.89 -47.83
C GLY A 48 -30.33 24.52 -46.75
N ASN A 49 -29.91 24.29 -45.51
CA ASN A 49 -30.74 23.87 -44.37
C ASN A 49 -31.42 22.48 -44.54
N GLU A 50 -30.96 21.64 -45.47
CA GLU A 50 -31.43 20.26 -45.61
C GLU A 50 -30.78 19.37 -44.55
N VAL A 51 -31.58 18.50 -43.91
CA VAL A 51 -31.13 17.60 -42.84
C VAL A 51 -30.29 16.44 -43.40
N GLU A 52 -28.99 16.45 -43.12
CA GLU A 52 -28.02 15.42 -43.54
C GLU A 52 -27.95 14.26 -42.53
N ALA A 53 -28.15 14.57 -41.25
CA ALA A 53 -28.08 13.61 -40.14
C ALA A 53 -28.86 14.11 -38.93
N TYR A 54 -29.33 13.19 -38.08
CA TYR A 54 -29.92 13.54 -36.79
C TYR A 54 -29.54 12.55 -35.69
N LEU A 55 -29.50 13.05 -34.45
CA LEU A 55 -29.37 12.28 -33.22
C LEU A 55 -30.58 12.60 -32.34
N GLN A 56 -31.37 11.58 -32.01
CA GLN A 56 -32.49 11.68 -31.09
C GLN A 56 -32.14 10.98 -29.79
N PHE A 57 -32.46 11.61 -28.67
CA PHE A 57 -32.19 11.09 -27.34
C PHE A 57 -33.34 11.37 -26.38
N ARG A 58 -33.25 10.85 -25.15
CA ARG A 58 -34.17 11.14 -24.05
C ARG A 58 -33.39 11.46 -22.81
N HIS A 59 -33.77 12.52 -22.12
CA HIS A 59 -33.18 12.89 -20.83
C HIS A 59 -34.06 12.38 -19.69
N THR A 60 -33.47 11.64 -18.75
CA THR A 60 -34.17 11.09 -17.58
C THR A 60 -33.62 11.70 -16.30
N ASN A 61 -34.32 12.70 -15.74
CA ASN A 61 -33.91 13.40 -14.52
C ASN A 61 -33.70 12.45 -13.34
N ARG A 62 -34.61 11.50 -13.11
CA ARG A 62 -34.56 10.57 -11.96
C ARG A 62 -33.24 9.80 -11.87
N THR A 63 -32.74 9.34 -12.99
CA THR A 63 -31.49 8.56 -13.05
C THR A 63 -30.30 9.41 -13.48
N GLN A 64 -30.51 10.70 -13.77
CA GLN A 64 -29.53 11.59 -14.37
C GLN A 64 -28.83 10.93 -15.58
N THR A 65 -29.59 10.36 -16.52
CA THR A 65 -29.02 9.69 -17.71
C THR A 65 -29.61 10.20 -19.01
N ILE A 66 -28.82 10.12 -20.09
CA ILE A 66 -29.28 10.29 -21.47
C ILE A 66 -29.42 8.91 -22.12
N SER A 67 -30.53 8.67 -22.81
CA SER A 67 -30.71 7.47 -23.64
C SER A 67 -30.78 7.84 -25.11
N ILE A 68 -29.80 7.42 -25.92
CA ILE A 68 -29.88 7.59 -27.38
C ILE A 68 -30.98 6.67 -27.92
N VAL A 69 -31.86 7.23 -28.73
CA VAL A 69 -32.97 6.53 -29.38
C VAL A 69 -32.62 6.25 -30.84
N HIS A 70 -32.22 7.28 -31.58
CA HIS A 70 -31.80 7.17 -32.97
C HIS A 70 -30.49 7.93 -33.20
N LEU A 71 -29.65 7.39 -34.06
CA LEU A 71 -28.57 8.12 -34.72
C LEU A 71 -28.61 7.74 -36.19
N CYS A 72 -28.91 8.70 -37.05
CA CYS A 72 -29.07 8.46 -38.47
C CYS A 72 -28.26 9.46 -39.28
N VAL A 73 -27.50 8.94 -40.26
CA VAL A 73 -26.76 9.74 -41.24
C VAL A 73 -27.22 9.31 -42.63
N SER A 74 -27.59 10.29 -43.46
CA SER A 74 -27.96 10.06 -44.86
C SER A 74 -26.84 9.36 -45.61
N ALA A 75 -27.20 8.47 -46.54
CA ALA A 75 -26.26 7.64 -47.29
C ALA A 75 -25.16 8.48 -47.97
N ASP A 76 -25.54 9.62 -48.57
CA ASP A 76 -24.66 10.53 -49.30
C ASP A 76 -23.65 11.29 -48.41
N TYR A 77 -23.82 11.19 -47.08
CA TYR A 77 -23.02 11.88 -46.09
C TYR A 77 -22.35 10.93 -45.08
N ARG A 78 -22.45 9.61 -45.28
CA ARG A 78 -21.69 8.63 -44.49
C ARG A 78 -20.19 8.80 -44.77
N GLY A 79 -19.36 8.45 -43.79
CA GLY A 79 -17.89 8.67 -43.86
C GLY A 79 -17.43 10.11 -43.60
N LYS A 80 -18.33 11.11 -43.57
CA LYS A 80 -17.98 12.53 -43.32
C LYS A 80 -17.93 12.92 -41.82
N ASN A 81 -17.78 11.94 -40.92
CA ASN A 81 -17.75 12.11 -39.46
C ASN A 81 -18.99 12.80 -38.84
N LEU A 82 -20.13 12.89 -39.52
CA LEU A 82 -21.34 13.54 -38.99
C LEU A 82 -21.88 12.85 -37.73
N ALA A 83 -21.85 11.51 -37.69
CA ALA A 83 -22.25 10.73 -36.51
C ALA A 83 -21.41 11.09 -35.28
N LYS A 84 -20.09 11.17 -35.45
CA LYS A 84 -19.14 11.56 -34.39
C LYS A 84 -19.46 12.98 -33.91
N LYS A 85 -19.60 13.94 -34.82
CA LYS A 85 -19.88 15.33 -34.47
C LYS A 85 -21.20 15.48 -33.70
N LEU A 86 -22.24 14.72 -34.06
CA LEU A 86 -23.52 14.71 -33.32
C LEU A 86 -23.38 14.20 -31.89
N LEU A 87 -22.55 13.16 -31.68
CA LEU A 87 -22.25 12.71 -30.33
C LEU A 87 -21.35 13.69 -29.56
N ASP A 88 -20.35 14.27 -30.21
CA ASP A 88 -19.46 15.27 -29.59
C ASP A 88 -20.29 16.44 -29.04
N GLU A 89 -21.28 16.90 -29.82
CA GLU A 89 -22.22 17.94 -29.38
C GLU A 89 -23.08 17.45 -28.19
N LEU A 90 -23.64 16.24 -28.26
CA LEU A 90 -24.42 15.67 -27.16
C LEU A 90 -23.60 15.54 -25.86
N VAL A 91 -22.36 15.08 -25.96
CA VAL A 91 -21.41 14.96 -24.86
C VAL A 91 -21.13 16.35 -24.27
N SER A 92 -20.78 17.34 -25.10
CA SER A 92 -20.53 18.71 -24.68
C SER A 92 -21.70 19.31 -23.89
N LEU A 93 -22.93 19.11 -24.37
CA LEU A 93 -24.15 19.67 -23.77
C LEU A 93 -24.50 19.06 -22.39
N TYR A 94 -24.09 17.82 -22.13
CA TYR A 94 -24.56 17.02 -21.00
C TYR A 94 -23.47 16.46 -20.06
N GLN A 95 -22.19 16.51 -20.42
CA GLN A 95 -21.08 15.99 -19.59
C GLN A 95 -21.13 16.46 -18.13
N ASN A 96 -21.51 17.72 -17.91
CA ASN A 96 -21.60 18.30 -16.56
C ASN A 96 -22.98 18.11 -15.91
N LYS A 97 -23.98 17.57 -16.63
CA LYS A 97 -25.38 17.47 -16.16
C LYS A 97 -25.80 16.06 -15.76
N VAL A 98 -25.30 15.04 -16.45
CA VAL A 98 -25.75 13.64 -16.28
C VAL A 98 -24.60 12.74 -15.85
N VAL A 99 -24.89 11.53 -15.37
CA VAL A 99 -23.85 10.54 -14.99
C VAL A 99 -23.30 9.77 -16.19
N GLY A 100 -24.08 9.67 -17.27
CA GLY A 100 -23.65 9.01 -18.50
C GLY A 100 -24.73 8.91 -19.57
N ILE A 101 -24.33 8.31 -20.69
CA ILE A 101 -25.14 8.09 -21.89
C ILE A 101 -25.30 6.59 -22.09
N LYS A 102 -26.55 6.13 -22.30
CA LYS A 102 -26.87 4.75 -22.65
C LYS A 102 -27.50 4.63 -24.02
N LEU A 103 -27.33 3.48 -24.64
CA LEU A 103 -28.07 3.09 -25.84
C LEU A 103 -28.29 1.57 -25.88
N SER A 104 -29.21 1.14 -26.73
CA SER A 104 -29.40 -0.28 -27.03
C SER A 104 -29.13 -0.52 -28.51
N CYS A 105 -28.28 -1.49 -28.82
CA CYS A 105 -27.92 -1.85 -30.18
C CYS A 105 -28.06 -3.37 -30.36
N ARG A 106 -28.60 -3.80 -31.50
CA ARG A 106 -28.68 -5.24 -31.80
C ARG A 106 -27.29 -5.81 -32.08
N SER A 107 -27.07 -7.06 -31.70
CA SER A 107 -25.79 -7.76 -31.84
C SER A 107 -25.37 -8.01 -33.28
N ASP A 108 -26.30 -7.98 -34.22
CA ASP A 108 -26.07 -8.15 -35.67
C ASP A 108 -25.65 -6.86 -36.38
N TYR A 109 -25.73 -5.68 -35.73
CA TYR A 109 -25.39 -4.39 -36.33
C TYR A 109 -23.89 -4.08 -36.20
N LYS A 110 -23.07 -4.85 -36.93
CA LYS A 110 -21.58 -4.82 -36.82
C LYS A 110 -20.98 -3.42 -36.98
N ASP A 111 -21.43 -2.63 -37.95
CA ASP A 111 -20.87 -1.29 -38.19
C ASP A 111 -21.23 -0.31 -37.06
N ALA A 112 -22.45 -0.41 -36.52
CA ALA A 112 -22.86 0.39 -35.37
C ALA A 112 -22.06 0.02 -34.12
N ILE A 113 -21.86 -1.28 -33.87
CA ILE A 113 -21.04 -1.77 -32.75
C ILE A 113 -19.62 -1.23 -32.84
N LYS A 114 -18.97 -1.31 -34.00
CA LYS A 114 -17.64 -0.75 -34.22
C LYS A 114 -17.60 0.76 -33.95
N PHE A 115 -18.63 1.49 -34.38
CA PHE A 115 -18.74 2.93 -34.10
C PHE A 115 -18.86 3.22 -32.60
N TRP A 116 -19.73 2.52 -31.88
CA TRP A 116 -19.93 2.70 -30.44
C TRP A 116 -18.65 2.39 -29.65
N GLN A 117 -17.99 1.28 -29.95
CA GLN A 117 -16.71 0.91 -29.33
C GLN A 117 -15.60 1.93 -29.63
N LYS A 118 -15.54 2.43 -30.86
CA LYS A 118 -14.58 3.48 -31.24
C LYS A 118 -14.83 4.80 -30.49
N TYR A 119 -16.08 5.08 -30.13
CA TYR A 119 -16.47 6.23 -29.31
C TYR A 119 -16.39 5.95 -27.79
N ASN A 120 -15.84 4.81 -27.36
CA ASN A 120 -15.68 4.42 -25.95
C ASN A 120 -16.99 4.10 -25.20
N PHE A 121 -18.05 3.70 -25.93
CA PHE A 121 -19.18 3.01 -25.29
C PHE A 121 -18.79 1.57 -24.97
N GLN A 122 -19.23 1.10 -23.80
CA GLN A 122 -18.92 -0.24 -23.31
C GLN A 122 -20.18 -1.09 -23.13
N PRO A 123 -20.13 -2.39 -23.48
CA PRO A 123 -21.27 -3.28 -23.33
C PRO A 123 -21.49 -3.61 -21.85
N LYS A 124 -22.72 -3.41 -21.34
CA LYS A 124 -23.07 -3.65 -19.93
C LYS A 124 -24.08 -4.77 -19.71
N ALA A 125 -24.98 -5.00 -20.66
CA ALA A 125 -25.99 -6.04 -20.53
C ALA A 125 -26.41 -6.58 -21.89
N GLU A 126 -26.84 -7.83 -21.92
CA GLU A 126 -27.44 -8.48 -23.09
C GLU A 126 -28.80 -9.05 -22.71
N ARG A 127 -29.79 -8.88 -23.57
CA ARG A 127 -31.09 -9.57 -23.47
C ARG A 127 -31.53 -10.10 -24.83
N PRO A 128 -32.42 -11.11 -24.88
CA PRO A 128 -33.00 -11.55 -26.14
C PRO A 128 -33.62 -10.39 -26.93
N SER A 129 -33.41 -10.36 -28.25
CA SER A 129 -34.11 -9.42 -29.12
C SER A 129 -35.59 -9.80 -29.21
N ARG A 130 -36.44 -8.83 -29.56
CA ARG A 130 -37.88 -9.07 -29.87
C ARG A 130 -38.08 -9.64 -31.29
N GLY A 131 -37.01 -9.95 -32.00
CA GLY A 131 -37.04 -10.51 -33.35
C GLY A 131 -37.27 -12.03 -33.36
N LYS A 132 -37.49 -12.59 -34.56
CA LYS A 132 -37.69 -14.03 -34.75
C LYS A 132 -36.42 -14.87 -34.55
N ASP A 133 -35.25 -14.27 -34.73
CA ASP A 133 -33.97 -14.96 -34.56
C ASP A 133 -33.53 -14.96 -33.09
N PRO A 134 -33.50 -16.12 -32.41
CA PRO A 134 -33.10 -16.23 -31.01
C PRO A 134 -31.61 -15.93 -30.78
N ASN A 135 -30.78 -15.97 -31.83
CA ASN A 135 -29.35 -15.69 -31.73
C ASN A 135 -29.04 -14.19 -31.72
N VAL A 136 -30.01 -13.36 -32.13
CA VAL A 136 -29.85 -11.90 -32.08
C VAL A 136 -30.22 -11.39 -30.69
N LYS A 137 -29.25 -10.72 -30.06
CA LYS A 137 -29.42 -10.09 -28.75
C LYS A 137 -29.50 -8.59 -28.88
N LEU A 138 -30.18 -7.95 -27.94
CA LEU A 138 -30.11 -6.51 -27.73
C LEU A 138 -29.07 -6.22 -26.64
N VAL A 139 -28.00 -5.55 -27.04
CA VAL A 139 -26.88 -5.17 -26.18
C VAL A 139 -27.10 -3.76 -25.68
N THR A 140 -27.00 -3.55 -24.37
CA THR A 140 -27.01 -2.24 -23.74
C THR A 140 -25.59 -1.73 -23.64
N TRP A 141 -25.36 -0.53 -24.14
CA TRP A 141 -24.07 0.15 -24.19
C TRP A 141 -24.11 1.36 -23.26
N TRP A 142 -22.99 1.63 -22.59
CA TRP A 142 -22.84 2.69 -21.60
C TRP A 142 -21.59 3.53 -21.85
N PHE A 143 -21.74 4.84 -21.75
CA PHE A 143 -20.66 5.81 -21.76
C PHE A 143 -20.74 6.60 -20.45
N SER A 144 -19.70 6.50 -19.61
CA SER A 144 -19.65 7.16 -18.31
C SER A 144 -18.98 8.54 -18.40
N PHE A 145 -19.47 9.49 -17.60
CA PHE A 145 -18.79 10.76 -17.34
C PHE A 145 -17.93 10.74 -16.08
N GLY A 146 -17.76 9.58 -15.42
CA GLY A 146 -16.89 9.45 -14.24
C GLY A 146 -17.41 10.15 -12.99
N LYS A 147 -18.71 10.49 -12.94
CA LYS A 147 -19.30 11.12 -11.76
C LYS A 147 -19.40 10.12 -10.61
N SER A 148 -18.96 10.54 -9.43
CA SER A 148 -19.06 9.77 -8.18
C SER A 148 -20.52 9.47 -7.85
N ASP A 149 -20.80 8.23 -7.48
CA ASP A 149 -22.04 7.84 -6.82
C ASP A 149 -21.85 7.89 -5.28
N LEU A 150 -22.94 7.74 -4.53
CA LEU A 150 -22.93 7.81 -3.06
C LEU A 150 -22.01 6.75 -2.40
N PHE A 151 -21.64 5.70 -3.14
CA PHE A 151 -20.83 4.57 -2.66
C PHE A 151 -19.35 4.68 -3.05
N SER A 152 -19.01 5.49 -4.04
CA SER A 152 -17.62 5.78 -4.44
C SER A 152 -16.98 6.92 -3.64
N ALA A 153 -17.70 7.49 -2.67
CA ALA A 153 -17.22 8.55 -1.78
C ALA A 153 -16.60 8.04 -0.46
N ILE A 154 -16.54 6.73 -0.23
CA ILE A 154 -15.88 6.16 0.95
C ILE A 154 -14.40 5.95 0.60
N PRO A 155 -13.46 6.68 1.22
CA PRO A 155 -12.03 6.44 1.03
C PRO A 155 -11.71 5.03 1.50
N SER A 156 -11.09 4.23 0.64
CA SER A 156 -10.53 2.94 1.02
C SER A 156 -9.08 3.15 1.41
N ASP A 157 -8.66 2.59 2.56
CA ASP A 157 -7.26 2.59 2.99
C ASP A 157 -6.40 1.54 2.23
N LYS A 158 -7.04 0.74 1.35
CA LYS A 158 -6.38 -0.29 0.55
C LYS A 158 -5.60 0.30 -0.61
N VAL A 159 -4.50 -0.36 -0.98
CA VAL A 159 -3.77 -0.01 -2.21
C VAL A 159 -4.58 -0.48 -3.41
N SER A 160 -4.93 0.42 -4.31
CA SER A 160 -5.60 0.06 -5.57
C SER A 160 -4.59 -0.43 -6.61
N ALA A 161 -4.91 -1.52 -7.30
CA ALA A 161 -4.11 -2.05 -8.41
C ALA A 161 -5.02 -2.54 -9.54
N ILE A 162 -4.70 -2.14 -10.77
CA ILE A 162 -5.46 -2.54 -11.95
C ILE A 162 -4.90 -3.83 -12.52
N LEU A 163 -5.80 -4.78 -12.80
CA LEU A 163 -5.45 -6.05 -13.42
C LEU A 163 -5.63 -5.99 -14.93
N ASP A 164 -4.58 -6.35 -15.67
CA ASP A 164 -4.67 -6.69 -17.08
C ASP A 164 -5.52 -7.95 -17.28
N PHE A 165 -6.18 -8.05 -18.43
CA PHE A 165 -6.96 -9.21 -18.82
C PHE A 165 -6.16 -10.52 -18.83
N ASN A 166 -4.87 -10.50 -19.19
CA ASN A 166 -4.03 -11.70 -19.15
C ASN A 166 -3.95 -12.32 -17.74
N ILE A 167 -3.89 -11.50 -16.68
CA ILE A 167 -3.91 -11.95 -15.29
C ILE A 167 -5.30 -12.43 -14.92
N ILE A 168 -6.34 -11.66 -15.23
CA ILE A 168 -7.74 -12.01 -14.94
C ILE A 168 -8.10 -13.36 -15.55
N SER A 169 -7.65 -13.62 -16.78
CA SER A 169 -7.94 -14.87 -17.49
C SER A 169 -7.30 -16.08 -16.78
N LYS A 170 -6.07 -15.95 -16.28
CA LYS A 170 -5.39 -16.99 -15.50
C LYS A 170 -6.03 -17.18 -14.13
N LEU A 171 -6.34 -16.08 -13.43
CA LEU A 171 -7.02 -16.13 -12.12
C LEU A 171 -8.39 -16.82 -12.22
N ARG A 172 -9.15 -16.56 -13.30
CA ARG A 172 -10.38 -17.27 -13.63
C ARG A 172 -10.12 -18.76 -13.82
N ASP A 173 -9.07 -19.13 -14.56
CA ASP A 173 -8.78 -20.54 -14.87
C ASP A 173 -8.29 -21.32 -13.66
N ILE A 174 -7.61 -20.67 -12.70
CA ILE A 174 -7.35 -21.23 -11.36
C ILE A 174 -8.67 -21.56 -10.67
N HIS A 175 -9.58 -20.58 -10.60
CA HIS A 175 -10.84 -20.72 -9.88
C HIS A 175 -11.80 -21.76 -10.50
N ILE A 176 -11.86 -21.84 -11.83
CA ILE A 176 -12.85 -22.68 -12.54
C ILE A 176 -12.28 -24.05 -12.89
N ASN A 177 -11.03 -24.11 -13.35
CA ASN A 177 -10.45 -25.32 -13.93
C ASN A 177 -9.37 -25.96 -13.05
N SER A 178 -9.14 -25.43 -11.83
CA SER A 178 -8.06 -25.86 -10.92
C SER A 178 -6.68 -25.90 -11.59
N GLN A 179 -6.46 -25.03 -12.58
CA GLN A 179 -5.15 -24.87 -13.20
C GLN A 179 -4.22 -24.14 -12.24
N THR A 180 -2.91 -24.35 -12.40
CA THR A 180 -1.90 -23.70 -11.56
C THR A 180 -1.09 -22.71 -12.39
N PHE A 181 -1.09 -21.46 -11.95
CA PHE A 181 -0.25 -20.39 -12.52
C PHE A 181 0.46 -19.70 -11.35
N PRO A 182 1.61 -20.22 -10.90
CA PRO A 182 2.32 -19.72 -9.73
C PRO A 182 2.59 -18.22 -9.78
N GLU A 183 2.77 -17.67 -10.98
CA GLU A 183 3.02 -16.24 -11.21
C GLU A 183 1.83 -15.32 -10.91
N VAL A 184 0.59 -15.82 -10.85
CA VAL A 184 -0.62 -15.03 -10.50
C VAL A 184 -1.35 -15.55 -9.27
N GLU A 185 -1.17 -16.83 -8.93
CA GLU A 185 -1.80 -17.48 -7.77
C GLU A 185 -1.47 -16.76 -6.45
N ILE A 186 -0.31 -16.11 -6.38
CA ILE A 186 0.05 -15.27 -5.23
C ILE A 186 -1.02 -14.21 -4.93
N LEU A 187 -1.70 -13.66 -5.95
CA LEU A 187 -2.72 -12.62 -5.81
C LEU A 187 -4.01 -13.10 -5.14
N THR A 188 -4.21 -14.42 -4.98
CA THR A 188 -5.40 -14.97 -4.31
C THR A 188 -5.17 -15.24 -2.82
N SER A 189 -4.03 -14.84 -2.26
CA SER A 189 -3.71 -15.07 -0.85
C SER A 189 -4.64 -14.26 0.07
N ASP A 190 -5.11 -14.84 1.18
CA ASP A 190 -6.09 -14.20 2.07
C ASP A 190 -5.67 -12.81 2.57
N TRP A 191 -4.38 -12.62 2.87
CA TRP A 191 -3.85 -11.35 3.35
C TRP A 191 -3.89 -10.21 2.31
N ILE A 192 -4.01 -10.53 1.02
CA ILE A 192 -4.10 -9.53 -0.07
C ILE A 192 -5.49 -8.90 -0.09
N ALA A 193 -6.53 -9.68 0.21
CA ALA A 193 -7.90 -9.23 0.17
C ALA A 193 -8.17 -8.10 1.18
N ASP A 194 -7.45 -8.08 2.31
CA ASP A 194 -7.59 -7.05 3.34
C ASP A 194 -6.87 -5.74 2.99
N GLU A 195 -5.96 -5.78 2.02
CA GLU A 195 -4.91 -4.76 1.87
C GLU A 195 -4.87 -4.11 0.49
N ILE A 196 -5.41 -4.81 -0.50
CA ILE A 196 -5.39 -4.40 -1.90
C ILE A 196 -6.81 -4.42 -2.44
N GLU A 197 -7.17 -3.37 -3.16
CA GLU A 197 -8.38 -3.33 -3.96
C GLU A 197 -8.00 -3.56 -5.43
N PHE A 198 -8.37 -4.73 -5.97
CA PHE A 198 -8.17 -5.01 -7.38
C PHE A 198 -9.29 -4.41 -8.23
N GLU A 199 -8.89 -3.60 -9.20
CA GLU A 199 -9.78 -2.91 -10.12
C GLU A 199 -9.59 -3.40 -11.56
N ILE A 200 -10.63 -3.24 -12.38
CA ILE A 200 -10.61 -3.60 -13.79
C ILE A 200 -11.01 -2.42 -14.66
N THR A 201 -10.46 -2.39 -15.87
CA THR A 201 -10.81 -1.35 -16.86
C THR A 201 -12.11 -1.71 -17.58
N SER A 202 -12.74 -0.70 -18.17
CA SER A 202 -13.93 -0.94 -18.98
C SER A 202 -13.59 -1.62 -20.31
N GLU A 203 -12.36 -1.45 -20.82
CA GLU A 203 -11.88 -2.17 -22.00
C GLU A 203 -11.76 -3.68 -21.74
N THR A 204 -11.43 -4.11 -20.52
CA THR A 204 -11.48 -5.52 -20.11
C THR A 204 -12.87 -6.13 -20.35
N VAL A 205 -13.94 -5.38 -20.03
CA VAL A 205 -15.33 -5.79 -20.31
C VAL A 205 -15.60 -5.86 -21.81
N GLY A 206 -15.08 -4.88 -22.56
CA GLY A 206 -15.13 -4.86 -24.02
C GLY A 206 -14.45 -6.07 -24.66
N GLU A 207 -13.29 -6.48 -24.17
CA GLU A 207 -12.53 -7.63 -24.64
C GLU A 207 -13.28 -8.94 -24.42
N ILE A 208 -13.80 -9.13 -23.20
CA ILE A 208 -14.64 -10.29 -22.86
C ILE A 208 -15.89 -10.36 -23.75
N PHE A 209 -16.46 -9.21 -24.12
CA PHE A 209 -17.61 -9.16 -25.02
C PHE A 209 -17.25 -9.55 -26.46
N ARG A 210 -16.06 -9.16 -26.95
CA ARG A 210 -15.55 -9.51 -28.29
C ARG A 210 -15.13 -10.98 -28.40
N ASP A 211 -14.89 -11.65 -27.28
CA ASP A 211 -14.50 -13.06 -27.27
C ASP A 211 -15.45 -13.95 -28.12
N SER A 212 -14.85 -14.62 -29.09
CA SER A 212 -15.53 -15.54 -30.01
C SER A 212 -15.99 -16.80 -29.29
N ASN A 213 -15.25 -17.24 -28.26
CA ASN A 213 -15.63 -18.38 -27.43
C ASN A 213 -16.67 -17.95 -26.39
N LYS A 214 -17.94 -18.29 -26.65
CA LYS A 214 -19.06 -17.88 -25.80
C LYS A 214 -19.06 -18.53 -24.42
N VAL A 215 -18.51 -19.73 -24.28
CA VAL A 215 -18.36 -20.38 -22.96
C VAL A 215 -17.33 -19.62 -22.12
N ARG A 216 -16.15 -19.37 -22.69
CA ARG A 216 -15.08 -18.59 -22.04
C ARG A 216 -15.53 -17.17 -21.71
N SER A 217 -16.23 -16.50 -22.64
CA SER A 217 -16.81 -15.19 -22.42
C SER A 217 -17.78 -15.17 -21.23
N LEU A 218 -18.67 -16.16 -21.11
CA LEU A 218 -19.61 -16.27 -19.99
C LEU A 218 -18.88 -16.50 -18.66
N GLN A 219 -17.89 -17.38 -18.63
CA GLN A 219 -17.05 -17.62 -17.45
C GLN A 219 -16.31 -16.36 -17.02
N SER A 220 -15.67 -15.64 -17.95
CA SER A 220 -15.03 -14.36 -17.67
C SER A 220 -16.02 -13.33 -17.14
N LYS A 221 -17.21 -13.18 -17.76
CA LYS A 221 -18.25 -12.24 -17.31
C LYS A 221 -18.71 -12.53 -15.88
N GLN A 222 -18.76 -13.79 -15.47
CA GLN A 222 -19.10 -14.15 -14.10
C GLN A 222 -17.95 -13.85 -13.14
N TYR A 223 -16.72 -14.20 -13.52
CA TYR A 223 -15.54 -14.02 -12.69
C TYR A 223 -15.25 -12.54 -12.37
N ILE A 224 -15.37 -11.66 -13.37
CA ILE A 224 -15.04 -10.23 -13.18
C ILE A 224 -15.99 -9.47 -12.25
N LYS A 225 -17.15 -10.04 -11.88
CA LYS A 225 -18.11 -9.39 -10.99
C LYS A 225 -17.57 -9.13 -9.58
N HIS A 226 -16.50 -9.83 -9.19
CA HIS A 226 -15.84 -9.65 -7.90
C HIS A 226 -14.91 -8.44 -7.88
N PHE A 227 -14.57 -7.88 -9.05
CA PHE A 227 -13.70 -6.70 -9.16
C PHE A 227 -14.52 -5.44 -9.37
N LYS A 228 -14.01 -4.34 -8.84
CA LYS A 228 -14.56 -3.00 -9.06
C LYS A 228 -14.13 -2.50 -10.44
N GLU A 229 -15.10 -2.12 -11.27
CA GLU A 229 -14.81 -1.51 -12.57
C GLU A 229 -14.55 0.00 -12.41
N LEU A 230 -13.51 0.51 -13.06
CA LEU A 230 -13.16 1.92 -13.04
C LEU A 230 -14.29 2.80 -13.59
N ASN A 231 -14.68 3.81 -12.80
CA ASN A 231 -15.66 4.81 -13.20
C ASN A 231 -14.98 6.09 -13.69
N LEU A 232 -14.64 6.14 -14.97
CA LEU A 232 -13.89 7.23 -15.59
C LEU A 232 -14.73 8.04 -16.57
N ASN A 233 -14.35 9.30 -16.78
CA ASN A 233 -14.84 10.09 -17.89
C ASN A 233 -14.30 9.52 -19.21
N LYS A 234 -15.16 8.84 -19.98
CA LYS A 234 -14.77 8.15 -21.22
C LYS A 234 -14.36 9.11 -22.34
N ASN A 235 -14.64 10.39 -22.19
CA ASN A 235 -14.22 11.41 -23.15
C ASN A 235 -12.69 11.61 -23.15
N ASP A 236 -12.05 11.45 -21.98
CA ASP A 236 -10.63 11.78 -21.81
C ASP A 236 -9.69 10.67 -22.27
N ILE A 237 -10.20 9.43 -22.43
CA ILE A 237 -9.44 8.24 -22.83
C ILE A 237 -8.70 8.46 -24.16
N ASN A 238 -9.36 9.04 -25.15
CA ASN A 238 -8.77 9.15 -26.50
C ASN A 238 -7.53 10.05 -26.52
N ASN A 239 -7.44 11.04 -25.63
CA ASN A 239 -6.26 11.92 -25.54
C ASN A 239 -5.05 11.11 -25.08
N ILE A 240 -5.21 10.34 -24.00
CA ILE A 240 -4.14 9.49 -23.47
C ILE A 240 -3.80 8.35 -24.44
N VAL A 241 -4.79 7.73 -25.09
CA VAL A 241 -4.53 6.71 -26.13
C VAL A 241 -3.68 7.27 -27.26
N ASN A 242 -3.92 8.51 -27.69
CA ASN A 242 -3.12 9.15 -28.72
C ASN A 242 -1.68 9.37 -28.27
N GLU A 243 -1.46 9.79 -27.03
CA GLU A 243 -0.10 9.91 -26.47
C GLU A 243 0.59 8.56 -26.33
N LEU A 244 -0.15 7.51 -25.96
CA LEU A 244 0.39 6.15 -25.84
C LEU A 244 0.76 5.53 -27.20
N MET A 245 0.24 6.04 -28.32
CA MET A 245 0.67 5.57 -29.66
C MET A 245 2.14 5.87 -29.95
N GLU A 246 2.73 6.89 -29.31
CA GLU A 246 4.16 7.18 -29.43
C GLU A 246 5.02 6.14 -28.69
N ILE A 247 4.46 5.48 -27.67
CA ILE A 247 5.14 4.49 -26.83
C ILE A 247 4.90 3.07 -27.37
N PHE A 248 3.67 2.80 -27.80
CA PHE A 248 3.19 1.50 -28.29
C PHE A 248 2.66 1.66 -29.72
N SER A 249 3.50 1.34 -30.71
CA SER A 249 3.19 1.52 -32.15
C SER A 249 2.38 0.37 -32.78
N GLY A 250 2.07 -0.68 -32.02
CA GLY A 250 1.34 -1.85 -32.49
C GLY A 250 -0.04 -1.51 -33.06
N LYS A 251 -0.52 -2.29 -34.03
CA LYS A 251 -1.81 -2.04 -34.73
C LYS A 251 -2.79 -3.20 -34.66
N THR A 252 -2.46 -4.28 -33.94
CA THR A 252 -3.36 -5.41 -33.74
C THR A 252 -4.55 -5.01 -32.85
N GLU A 253 -5.61 -5.82 -32.82
CA GLU A 253 -6.73 -5.59 -31.92
C GLU A 253 -6.30 -5.64 -30.44
N ASN A 254 -5.31 -6.48 -30.10
CA ASN A 254 -4.74 -6.56 -28.76
C ASN A 254 -3.97 -5.27 -28.44
N ASP A 255 -3.09 -4.80 -29.32
CA ASP A 255 -2.32 -3.56 -29.09
C ASP A 255 -3.25 -2.35 -28.86
N ILE A 256 -4.41 -2.34 -29.54
CA ILE A 256 -5.44 -1.31 -29.33
C ILE A 256 -6.12 -1.48 -27.96
N SER A 257 -6.42 -2.71 -27.55
CA SER A 257 -6.96 -3.05 -26.23
C SER A 257 -5.98 -2.61 -25.14
N ASP A 258 -4.71 -2.97 -25.24
CA ASP A 258 -3.66 -2.70 -24.26
C ASP A 258 -3.47 -1.20 -24.04
N ARG A 259 -3.37 -0.42 -25.13
CA ARG A 259 -3.31 1.05 -25.03
C ARG A 259 -4.52 1.65 -24.33
N ARG A 260 -5.71 1.08 -24.53
CA ARG A 260 -6.93 1.56 -23.86
C ARG A 260 -6.96 1.18 -22.40
N GLN A 261 -6.55 -0.05 -22.04
CA GLN A 261 -6.41 -0.45 -20.65
C GLN A 261 -5.41 0.44 -19.91
N LEU A 262 -4.24 0.71 -20.51
CA LEU A 262 -3.24 1.63 -19.96
C LEU A 262 -3.76 3.07 -19.88
N ALA A 263 -4.49 3.56 -20.89
CA ALA A 263 -5.08 4.89 -20.85
C ALA A 263 -6.10 5.04 -19.72
N GLU A 264 -6.94 4.02 -19.50
CA GLU A 264 -7.85 4.00 -18.35
C GLU A 264 -7.10 3.96 -17.02
N ALA A 265 -6.01 3.18 -16.92
CA ALA A 265 -5.18 3.11 -15.72
C ALA A 265 -4.48 4.43 -15.38
N ILE A 266 -4.02 5.16 -16.40
CA ILE A 266 -3.44 6.50 -16.23
C ILE A 266 -4.52 7.48 -15.73
N LEU A 267 -5.71 7.46 -16.33
CA LEU A 267 -6.80 8.39 -15.98
C LEU A 267 -7.40 8.14 -14.59
N SER A 268 -7.31 6.91 -14.06
CA SER A 268 -7.78 6.61 -12.71
C SER A 268 -6.85 7.11 -11.61
N ASN A 269 -5.64 7.57 -11.95
CA ASN A 269 -4.56 7.89 -11.00
C ASN A 269 -4.20 6.71 -10.08
N THR A 270 -4.40 5.47 -10.54
CA THR A 270 -4.00 4.28 -9.79
C THR A 270 -2.48 4.09 -9.91
N SER A 271 -1.82 3.79 -8.80
CA SER A 271 -0.34 3.67 -8.77
C SER A 271 0.19 2.43 -9.49
N TYR A 272 -0.61 1.38 -9.65
CA TYR A 272 -0.17 0.07 -10.13
C TYR A 272 -1.03 -0.48 -11.26
N PHE A 273 -0.36 -0.93 -12.33
CA PHE A 273 -0.91 -1.76 -13.39
C PHE A 273 -0.18 -3.11 -13.43
N LEU A 274 -0.92 -4.18 -13.19
CA LEU A 274 -0.36 -5.53 -13.15
C LEU A 274 -0.58 -6.20 -14.50
N THR A 275 0.49 -6.73 -15.09
CA THR A 275 0.45 -7.44 -16.36
C THR A 275 1.51 -8.53 -16.43
N LEU A 276 1.31 -9.51 -17.31
CA LEU A 276 2.32 -10.49 -17.71
C LEU A 276 2.89 -10.21 -19.10
N ASP A 277 2.54 -9.08 -19.71
CA ASP A 277 3.02 -8.70 -21.05
C ASP A 277 4.42 -8.08 -20.99
N ASP A 278 5.38 -8.75 -21.61
CA ASP A 278 6.78 -8.34 -21.63
C ASP A 278 7.01 -7.00 -22.35
N GLU A 279 6.22 -6.67 -23.37
CA GLU A 279 6.36 -5.39 -24.09
C GLU A 279 5.91 -4.23 -23.22
N ILE A 280 4.80 -4.38 -22.50
CA ILE A 280 4.30 -3.38 -21.55
C ILE A 280 5.30 -3.23 -20.39
N LEU A 281 5.79 -4.35 -19.83
CA LEU A 281 6.78 -4.36 -18.74
C LEU A 281 8.08 -3.64 -19.13
N LYS A 282 8.61 -3.86 -20.34
CA LYS A 282 9.81 -3.16 -20.84
C LYS A 282 9.64 -1.64 -20.92
N LYS A 283 8.41 -1.16 -21.12
CA LYS A 283 8.06 0.27 -21.15
C LYS A 283 7.62 0.81 -19.79
N GLY A 284 7.57 -0.03 -18.75
CA GLY A 284 7.10 0.34 -17.42
C GLY A 284 7.83 1.54 -16.80
N LYS A 285 9.15 1.65 -16.98
CA LYS A 285 9.93 2.81 -16.51
C LYS A 285 9.45 4.11 -17.17
N LEU A 286 9.26 4.09 -18.50
CA LEU A 286 8.81 5.26 -19.24
C LEU A 286 7.39 5.68 -18.84
N LEU A 287 6.50 4.71 -18.62
CA LEU A 287 5.14 4.95 -18.14
C LEU A 287 5.11 5.55 -16.74
N ASN A 288 5.97 5.06 -15.84
CA ASN A 288 6.12 5.61 -14.50
C ASN A 288 6.70 7.03 -14.53
N ASP A 289 7.77 7.27 -15.30
CA ASP A 289 8.41 8.58 -15.39
C ASP A 289 7.47 9.64 -16.00
N LYS A 290 6.64 9.26 -16.98
CA LYS A 290 5.71 10.18 -17.67
C LYS A 290 4.38 10.38 -16.94
N TYR A 291 3.79 9.32 -16.39
CA TYR A 291 2.41 9.33 -15.87
C TYR A 291 2.28 8.90 -14.40
N GLY A 292 3.37 8.48 -13.75
CA GLY A 292 3.33 7.93 -12.38
C GLY A 292 2.73 6.53 -12.27
N LEU A 293 2.45 5.85 -13.39
CA LEU A 293 1.89 4.50 -13.41
C LEU A 293 3.01 3.46 -13.31
N LYS A 294 3.08 2.73 -12.20
CA LYS A 294 4.00 1.59 -12.07
C LYS A 294 3.42 0.35 -12.74
N VAL A 295 4.09 -0.12 -13.78
CA VAL A 295 3.80 -1.42 -14.39
C VAL A 295 4.63 -2.49 -13.71
N SER A 296 3.99 -3.54 -13.20
CA SER A 296 4.68 -4.60 -12.47
C SER A 296 4.14 -5.99 -12.77
N LEU A 297 4.99 -7.00 -12.66
CA LEU A 297 4.57 -8.39 -12.51
C LEU A 297 3.85 -8.57 -11.16
N PRO A 298 2.92 -9.52 -11.04
CA PRO A 298 2.25 -9.82 -9.78
C PRO A 298 3.23 -10.11 -8.63
N ILE A 299 4.25 -10.93 -8.88
CA ILE A 299 5.25 -11.28 -7.86
C ILE A 299 6.03 -10.05 -7.38
N ASN A 300 6.42 -9.16 -8.29
CA ASN A 300 7.16 -7.95 -7.94
C ASN A 300 6.28 -6.95 -7.19
N PHE A 301 4.99 -6.85 -7.56
CA PHE A 301 4.03 -6.01 -6.86
C PHE A 301 3.84 -6.46 -5.40
N ILE A 302 3.73 -7.77 -5.19
CA ILE A 302 3.64 -8.34 -3.85
C ILE A 302 4.93 -8.11 -3.07
N LEU A 303 6.10 -8.27 -3.69
CA LEU A 303 7.38 -7.95 -3.05
C LEU A 303 7.50 -6.46 -2.71
N GLU A 304 7.06 -5.55 -3.58
CA GLU A 304 7.07 -4.10 -3.31
C GLU A 304 6.12 -3.72 -2.17
N LEU A 305 4.90 -4.28 -2.15
CA LEU A 305 3.97 -4.03 -1.05
C LEU A 305 4.48 -4.59 0.27
N ASP A 306 5.09 -5.76 0.21
CA ASP A 306 5.73 -6.38 1.35
C ASP A 306 6.95 -5.58 1.82
N GLU A 307 7.75 -5.02 0.90
CA GLU A 307 8.85 -4.10 1.20
C GLU A 307 8.35 -2.77 1.79
N LEU A 308 7.22 -2.23 1.32
CA LEU A 308 6.63 -1.01 1.87
C LEU A 308 6.08 -1.22 3.28
N LYS A 309 5.45 -2.37 3.52
CA LYS A 309 4.84 -2.72 4.82
C LYS A 309 5.84 -3.21 5.85
N ASN A 310 6.77 -4.04 5.39
CA ASN A 310 7.85 -4.61 6.18
C ASN A 310 9.16 -3.91 5.84
N ALA A 311 9.09 -2.59 5.59
CA ALA A 311 10.27 -1.76 5.30
C ALA A 311 11.33 -1.95 6.37
N SER A 312 10.92 -2.09 7.64
CA SER A 312 11.76 -2.42 8.79
C SER A 312 12.45 -3.79 8.72
N ASN A 313 11.96 -4.73 7.92
CA ASN A 313 12.38 -6.14 7.92
C ASN A 313 13.23 -6.48 6.68
N TYR A 314 13.01 -5.80 5.56
CA TYR A 314 13.90 -5.80 4.39
C TYR A 314 15.09 -4.84 4.54
N TYR A 315 14.96 -3.93 5.51
CA TYR A 315 15.86 -2.84 5.87
C TYR A 315 17.37 -3.20 5.83
N PRO A 316 17.83 -4.28 6.49
CA PRO A 316 19.26 -4.41 6.74
C PRO A 316 19.97 -5.25 5.67
N ALA A 317 19.22 -6.04 4.89
CA ALA A 317 19.74 -6.83 3.78
C ALA A 317 20.11 -5.99 2.56
N GLN A 318 19.31 -4.97 2.24
CA GLN A 318 19.56 -4.09 1.11
C GLN A 318 20.74 -3.14 1.37
N LEU A 319 20.87 -2.60 2.58
CA LEU A 319 21.99 -1.71 2.94
C LEU A 319 23.33 -2.44 3.02
N SER A 320 23.34 -3.67 3.53
CA SER A 320 24.54 -4.49 3.59
C SER A 320 25.06 -4.88 2.20
N ALA A 321 24.18 -4.99 1.20
CA ALA A 321 24.55 -5.38 -0.16
C ALA A 321 25.18 -4.22 -0.97
N GLU A 322 24.81 -2.98 -0.65
CA GLU A 322 25.27 -1.78 -1.37
C GLU A 322 26.50 -1.10 -0.74
N ASN A 323 27.10 -1.69 0.30
CA ASN A 323 28.32 -1.20 0.96
C ASN A 323 28.23 0.27 1.40
N PHE A 324 27.13 0.66 2.06
CA PHE A 324 27.02 1.99 2.63
C PHE A 324 27.99 2.24 3.78
N SER A 325 28.44 3.49 3.86
CA SER A 325 29.23 4.03 4.97
C SER A 325 28.49 5.17 5.64
N VAL A 326 28.57 5.23 6.97
CA VAL A 326 28.05 6.33 7.79
C VAL A 326 29.26 7.03 8.40
N ASN A 327 29.45 8.31 8.08
CA ASN A 327 30.60 9.08 8.54
C ASN A 327 30.17 10.45 9.02
N ASN A 328 30.98 11.05 9.91
CA ASN A 328 30.86 12.48 10.19
C ASN A 328 31.13 13.30 8.92
N LEU A 329 30.40 14.39 8.76
CA LEU A 329 30.58 15.34 7.66
C LEU A 329 32.03 15.84 7.65
N SER A 330 32.71 15.68 6.53
CA SER A 330 34.08 16.14 6.33
C SER A 330 34.18 17.26 5.30
N SER A 331 35.31 17.95 5.26
CA SER A 331 35.59 18.98 4.24
C SER A 331 35.50 18.46 2.80
N ARG A 332 35.73 17.15 2.59
CA ARG A 332 35.63 16.50 1.28
C ARG A 332 34.19 16.31 0.80
N ASP A 333 33.23 16.33 1.72
CA ASP A 333 31.82 16.13 1.41
C ASP A 333 31.12 17.44 1.03
N HIS A 334 31.70 18.59 1.40
CA HIS A 334 31.05 19.90 1.32
C HIS A 334 30.54 20.25 -0.09
N GLU A 335 31.30 19.95 -1.13
CA GLU A 335 30.91 20.22 -2.53
C GLU A 335 29.74 19.36 -3.02
N LYS A 336 29.56 18.17 -2.42
CA LYS A 336 28.52 17.20 -2.81
C LYS A 336 27.20 17.41 -2.08
N LEU A 337 27.17 18.25 -1.05
CA LEU A 337 25.97 18.52 -0.24
C LEU A 337 24.83 19.24 -0.99
N ASN A 338 25.08 19.75 -2.20
CA ASN A 338 24.04 20.40 -3.01
C ASN A 338 22.85 19.48 -3.32
N CYS A 339 23.06 18.16 -3.33
CA CYS A 339 21.98 17.20 -3.56
C CYS A 339 20.95 17.12 -2.42
N PHE A 340 21.25 17.68 -1.24
CA PHE A 340 20.36 17.71 -0.08
C PHE A 340 19.58 19.01 0.08
N ILE A 341 19.78 19.98 -0.83
CA ILE A 341 19.05 21.26 -0.82
C ILE A 341 17.60 20.99 -1.23
N LEU A 342 16.65 21.44 -0.42
CA LEU A 342 15.24 21.45 -0.81
C LEU A 342 14.97 22.51 -1.88
N THR A 343 14.93 22.06 -3.14
CA THR A 343 14.58 22.90 -4.28
C THR A 343 13.27 23.64 -4.05
N ASN A 344 13.29 24.97 -4.23
CA ASN A 344 12.20 25.93 -4.01
C ASN A 344 11.91 26.35 -2.56
N GLU A 345 12.57 25.74 -1.55
CA GLU A 345 12.36 26.11 -0.14
C GLU A 345 13.60 26.70 0.52
N GLU A 346 14.79 26.25 0.13
CA GLU A 346 16.06 26.74 0.69
C GLU A 346 17.13 26.86 -0.39
N ASN A 347 18.13 27.72 -0.16
CA ASN A 347 19.33 27.78 -0.98
C ASN A 347 20.55 27.24 -0.23
N ARG A 348 21.71 27.22 -0.90
CA ARG A 348 22.95 26.72 -0.32
C ARG A 348 23.35 27.42 1.00
N LYS A 349 23.17 28.74 1.09
CA LYS A 349 23.52 29.51 2.29
C LYS A 349 22.63 29.14 3.48
N ASP A 350 21.38 28.78 3.23
CA ASP A 350 20.45 28.37 4.28
C ASP A 350 20.82 26.99 4.83
N LEU A 351 21.19 26.04 3.96
CA LEU A 351 21.72 24.74 4.36
C LEU A 351 23.03 24.90 5.17
N ASP A 352 23.96 25.72 4.69
CA ASP A 352 25.22 26.01 5.41
C ASP A 352 24.95 26.69 6.76
N ARG A 353 23.92 27.55 6.86
CA ARG A 353 23.50 28.16 8.14
C ARG A 353 22.99 27.10 9.12
N LYS A 354 22.23 26.10 8.67
CA LYS A 354 21.81 24.96 9.52
C LYS A 354 23.00 24.13 9.99
N ILE A 355 23.93 23.81 9.08
CA ILE A 355 25.18 23.10 9.39
C ILE A 355 25.99 23.85 10.46
N ASN A 356 26.22 25.15 10.25
CA ASN A 356 26.95 25.99 11.20
C ASN A 356 26.24 26.09 12.56
N LYS A 357 24.90 26.16 12.58
CA LYS A 357 24.11 26.15 13.82
C LYS A 357 24.36 24.86 14.62
N ILE A 358 24.34 23.71 13.95
CA ILE A 358 24.59 22.41 14.59
C ILE A 358 26.01 22.37 15.16
N GLN A 359 27.02 22.76 14.36
CA GLN A 359 28.42 22.76 14.79
C GLN A 359 28.68 23.70 15.97
N ASN A 360 28.12 24.92 15.95
CA ASN A 360 28.23 25.88 17.05
C ASN A 360 27.61 25.39 18.36
N LYS A 361 26.65 24.46 18.28
CA LYS A 361 26.03 23.78 19.42
C LYS A 361 26.76 22.49 19.81
N ASN A 362 27.97 22.26 19.30
CA ASN A 362 28.73 21.02 19.44
C ASN A 362 27.94 19.78 19.00
N GLY A 363 27.10 19.94 17.98
CA GLY A 363 26.32 18.87 17.39
C GLY A 363 27.10 18.02 16.41
N GLU A 364 26.49 16.90 16.03
CA GLU A 364 27.03 15.94 15.08
C GLU A 364 26.27 16.04 13.75
N ILE A 365 26.99 15.87 12.65
CA ILE A 365 26.41 15.82 11.30
C ILE A 365 26.92 14.55 10.63
N LEU A 366 26.00 13.64 10.35
CA LEU A 366 26.25 12.33 9.78
C LEU A 366 25.81 12.31 8.32
N VAL A 367 26.62 11.65 7.49
CA VAL A 367 26.36 11.43 6.07
C VAL A 367 26.34 9.94 5.79
N VAL A 368 25.26 9.48 5.15
CA VAL A 368 25.15 8.10 4.63
C VAL A 368 25.42 8.12 3.14
N LYS A 369 26.46 7.39 2.70
CA LYS A 369 26.91 7.36 1.30
C LYS A 369 27.54 6.01 0.92
N ASN A 370 27.49 5.68 -0.37
CA ASN A 370 28.32 4.61 -0.96
C ASN A 370 29.38 5.24 -1.89
N SER A 371 30.06 4.43 -2.71
CA SER A 371 31.09 4.91 -3.65
C SER A 371 30.56 5.89 -4.70
N GLU A 372 29.26 5.85 -5.01
CA GLU A 372 28.65 6.60 -6.12
C GLU A 372 27.68 7.71 -5.67
N PHE A 373 26.97 7.51 -4.56
CA PHE A 373 25.84 8.33 -4.15
C PHE A 373 25.89 8.76 -2.68
N TYR A 374 25.43 9.98 -2.43
CA TYR A 374 25.09 10.50 -1.10
C TYR A 374 23.59 10.34 -0.90
N ILE A 375 23.19 9.61 0.15
CA ILE A 375 21.79 9.22 0.35
C ILE A 375 21.13 9.99 1.47
N SER A 376 21.81 10.16 2.60
CA SER A 376 21.25 10.87 3.76
C SER A 376 22.21 11.86 4.36
N LEU A 377 21.66 12.95 4.90
CA LEU A 377 22.32 13.92 5.74
C LEU A 377 21.47 14.13 7.00
N ILE A 378 22.05 13.82 8.16
CA ILE A 378 21.40 13.95 9.46
C ILE A 378 22.25 14.91 10.29
N GLY A 379 21.63 15.89 10.91
CA GLY A 379 22.32 16.87 11.74
C GLY A 379 21.57 17.11 13.03
N HIS A 380 22.22 16.86 14.17
CA HIS A 380 21.58 16.99 15.46
C HIS A 380 22.50 17.55 16.53
N TYR A 381 21.91 18.17 17.56
CA TYR A 381 22.61 18.63 18.75
C TYR A 381 21.71 18.42 19.97
N ILE A 382 22.33 18.41 21.15
CA ILE A 382 21.59 18.31 22.41
C ILE A 382 21.32 19.73 22.93
N ASP A 383 20.09 20.00 23.31
CA ASP A 383 19.67 21.25 23.94
C ASP A 383 18.83 20.89 25.17
N ASN A 384 19.35 21.19 26.36
CA ASN A 384 18.79 20.74 27.64
C ASN A 384 18.59 19.21 27.67
N GLN A 385 17.35 18.74 27.89
CA GLN A 385 16.98 17.31 27.90
C GLN A 385 16.41 16.82 26.55
N SER A 386 16.64 17.57 25.46
CA SER A 386 16.11 17.25 24.14
C SER A 386 17.20 17.06 23.10
N LEU A 387 17.02 16.05 22.23
CA LEU A 387 17.78 15.93 21.00
C LEU A 387 17.09 16.75 19.91
N ILE A 388 17.74 17.78 19.40
CA ILE A 388 17.23 18.60 18.32
C ILE A 388 17.85 18.11 17.01
N VAL A 389 17.01 17.57 16.13
CA VAL A 389 17.38 17.14 14.78
C VAL A 389 17.03 18.28 13.82
N GLU A 390 18.04 19.08 13.48
CA GLU A 390 17.92 20.26 12.62
C GLU A 390 17.96 19.88 11.13
N LEU A 391 18.59 18.74 10.80
CA LEU A 391 18.67 18.20 9.45
C LEU A 391 18.27 16.72 9.45
N LEU A 392 17.33 16.36 8.57
CA LEU A 392 16.94 14.99 8.23
C LEU A 392 16.61 14.97 6.73
N ARG A 393 17.64 14.84 5.89
CA ARG A 393 17.54 14.96 4.44
C ARG A 393 17.81 13.63 3.75
N LEU A 394 17.11 13.40 2.63
CA LEU A 394 17.33 12.25 1.75
C LEU A 394 17.41 12.69 0.30
N THR A 395 18.28 12.05 -0.48
CA THR A 395 18.27 12.19 -1.95
C THR A 395 17.32 11.19 -2.59
N LYS A 396 17.02 11.35 -3.88
CA LYS A 396 16.22 10.36 -4.62
C LYS A 396 17.06 9.11 -4.91
N HIS A 397 16.89 8.09 -4.08
CA HIS A 397 17.50 6.77 -4.25
C HIS A 397 16.48 5.65 -3.97
N ARG A 398 16.65 4.48 -4.58
CA ARG A 398 15.75 3.32 -4.37
C ARG A 398 15.68 2.87 -2.90
N LEU A 399 16.73 3.15 -2.12
CA LEU A 399 16.85 2.81 -0.68
C LEU A 399 16.61 3.99 0.26
N SER A 400 16.06 5.11 -0.22
CA SER A 400 15.92 6.32 0.60
C SER A 400 15.01 6.11 1.80
N GLN A 401 13.86 5.46 1.59
CA GLN A 401 12.94 5.11 2.66
C GLN A 401 13.63 4.19 3.66
N THR A 402 14.31 3.15 3.18
CA THR A 402 15.13 2.27 3.99
C THR A 402 16.07 3.08 4.89
N VAL A 403 16.94 3.91 4.31
CA VAL A 403 17.87 4.77 5.07
C VAL A 403 17.14 5.70 6.06
N LEU A 404 15.96 6.21 5.74
CA LEU A 404 15.16 7.03 6.66
C LEU A 404 14.82 6.30 7.96
N PHE A 405 14.31 5.07 7.85
CA PHE A 405 13.96 4.24 9.01
C PHE A 405 15.17 4.04 9.92
N GLN A 406 16.35 3.81 9.33
CA GLN A 406 17.59 3.71 10.11
C GLN A 406 17.86 4.95 10.90
N ASN A 407 17.81 6.10 10.22
CA ASN A 407 18.20 7.35 10.79
C ASN A 407 17.30 7.64 11.99
N ILE A 408 16.01 7.35 11.87
CA ILE A 408 15.05 7.47 12.97
C ILE A 408 15.42 6.52 14.11
N PHE A 409 15.68 5.25 13.84
CA PHE A 409 16.06 4.27 14.86
C PHE A 409 17.37 4.64 15.59
N ASP A 410 18.37 5.11 14.85
CA ASP A 410 19.67 5.54 15.38
C ASP A 410 19.52 6.80 16.23
N ILE A 411 18.73 7.78 15.80
CA ILE A 411 18.41 8.99 16.58
C ILE A 411 17.71 8.61 17.89
N ILE A 412 16.73 7.70 17.85
CA ILE A 412 16.03 7.20 19.04
C ILE A 412 16.99 6.50 19.99
N THR A 413 17.84 5.61 19.45
CA THR A 413 18.82 4.85 20.22
C THR A 413 19.87 5.77 20.85
N TYR A 414 20.37 6.75 20.10
CA TYR A 414 21.30 7.76 20.58
C TYR A 414 20.70 8.58 21.72
N ALA A 415 19.49 9.11 21.54
CA ALA A 415 18.80 9.89 22.57
C ALA A 415 18.53 9.07 23.83
N SER A 416 18.13 7.81 23.67
CA SER A 416 17.94 6.85 24.76
C SER A 416 19.24 6.58 25.54
N LEU A 417 20.35 6.32 24.85
CA LEU A 417 21.67 6.13 25.48
C LEU A 417 22.17 7.37 26.22
N LYS A 418 21.82 8.57 25.76
CA LYS A 418 22.12 9.85 26.41
C LYS A 418 21.12 10.24 27.50
N ASN A 419 20.12 9.38 27.77
CA ASN A 419 19.08 9.60 28.78
C ASN A 419 18.30 10.91 28.57
N LEU A 420 18.01 11.25 27.31
CA LEU A 420 17.23 12.44 26.94
C LEU A 420 15.73 12.15 27.08
N SER A 421 14.93 13.19 27.32
CA SER A 421 13.47 13.08 27.51
C SER A 421 12.68 13.31 26.23
N PHE A 422 13.25 14.05 25.27
CA PHE A 422 12.57 14.34 24.01
C PHE A 422 13.50 14.27 22.81
N ILE A 423 12.91 14.00 21.64
CA ILE A 423 13.50 14.23 20.33
C ILE A 423 12.58 15.19 19.59
N SER A 424 13.15 16.22 18.99
CA SER A 424 12.43 17.18 18.15
C SER A 424 13.10 17.28 16.79
N ILE A 425 12.41 16.83 15.74
CA ILE A 425 12.83 16.96 14.35
C ILE A 425 12.19 18.22 13.79
N LYS A 426 13.02 19.20 13.45
CA LYS A 426 12.61 20.55 13.02
C LYS A 426 12.84 20.81 11.54
N ASP A 427 13.31 19.81 10.81
CA ASP A 427 13.70 19.99 9.42
C ASP A 427 12.48 20.01 8.49
N LEU A 428 12.43 20.96 7.55
CA LEU A 428 11.31 21.14 6.61
C LEU A 428 11.07 19.92 5.70
N ALA A 429 12.08 19.07 5.49
CA ALA A 429 11.96 17.87 4.65
C ALA A 429 10.89 16.90 5.17
N ILE A 430 10.55 16.98 6.46
CA ILE A 430 9.54 16.12 7.07
C ILE A 430 8.19 16.22 6.37
N HIS A 431 7.87 17.35 5.73
CA HIS A 431 6.62 17.55 4.98
C HIS A 431 6.56 16.73 3.68
N SER A 432 7.71 16.25 3.19
CA SER A 432 7.79 15.40 1.99
C SER A 432 7.73 13.89 2.30
N PHE A 433 7.72 13.52 3.59
CA PHE A 433 7.69 12.13 4.03
C PHE A 433 6.28 11.68 4.44
N ASP A 434 6.03 10.38 4.39
CA ASP A 434 4.82 9.79 4.97
C ASP A 434 4.87 9.86 6.50
N HIS A 435 3.98 10.65 7.11
CA HIS A 435 3.94 10.86 8.55
C HIS A 435 3.62 9.59 9.34
N ARG A 436 2.88 8.62 8.74
CA ARG A 436 2.53 7.35 9.39
C ARG A 436 3.78 6.57 9.81
N MET A 437 4.86 6.72 9.05
CA MET A 437 6.15 6.12 9.37
C MET A 437 6.73 6.67 10.68
N PHE A 438 6.60 7.96 10.95
CA PHE A 438 7.11 8.56 12.20
C PHE A 438 6.23 8.20 13.40
N GLU A 439 4.92 8.13 13.20
CA GLU A 439 3.95 7.72 14.21
C GLU A 439 4.23 6.30 14.74
N GLN A 440 4.64 5.37 13.88
CA GLN A 440 4.99 4.00 14.29
C GLN A 440 6.14 3.97 15.31
N PHE A 441 7.06 4.95 15.24
CA PHE A 441 8.18 5.12 16.17
C PHE A 441 7.81 5.98 17.39
N GLY A 442 6.57 6.45 17.48
CA GLY A 442 6.06 7.26 18.59
C GLY A 442 6.38 8.75 18.46
N PHE A 443 6.61 9.26 17.26
CA PHE A 443 6.61 10.70 16.99
C PHE A 443 5.20 11.21 16.72
N PHE A 444 4.98 12.48 17.05
CA PHE A 444 3.74 13.22 16.79
C PHE A 444 4.08 14.54 16.10
N LEU A 445 3.27 14.93 15.11
CA LEU A 445 3.43 16.20 14.42
C LEU A 445 2.77 17.32 15.23
N ARG A 446 3.57 18.32 15.62
CA ARG A 446 3.11 19.50 16.38
C ARG A 446 3.78 20.76 15.85
N GLU A 447 2.97 21.76 15.49
CA GLU A 447 3.45 23.08 15.04
C GLU A 447 4.52 22.98 13.93
N GLY A 448 4.35 22.03 13.01
CA GLY A 448 5.29 21.79 11.91
C GLY A 448 6.60 21.07 12.30
N ASN A 449 6.69 20.50 13.50
CA ASN A 449 7.83 19.70 13.97
C ASN A 449 7.37 18.31 14.39
N LEU A 450 8.21 17.28 14.25
CA LEU A 450 7.94 15.96 14.81
C LEU A 450 8.57 15.86 16.20
N ILE A 451 7.77 15.51 17.20
CA ILE A 451 8.21 15.41 18.59
C ILE A 451 7.96 13.99 19.10
N LYS A 452 8.96 13.40 19.75
CA LYS A 452 8.86 12.12 20.46
C LYS A 452 9.31 12.29 21.90
N ALA A 453 8.54 11.73 22.83
CA ALA A 453 8.96 11.59 24.23
C ALA A 453 9.65 10.25 24.47
N LEU A 454 10.62 10.25 25.38
CA LEU A 454 11.44 9.11 25.79
C LEU A 454 11.46 9.06 27.32
N SER A 455 11.44 7.86 27.90
CA SER A 455 11.65 7.70 29.33
C SER A 455 12.47 6.45 29.63
N ASN A 456 13.72 6.61 30.04
CA ASN A 456 14.58 5.49 30.43
C ASN A 456 14.43 5.14 31.92
N LYS A 457 13.22 4.69 32.28
CA LYS A 457 12.84 4.37 33.66
C LYS A 457 11.97 3.12 33.72
N VAL A 458 11.97 2.47 34.89
CA VAL A 458 10.96 1.48 35.27
C VAL A 458 10.01 2.14 36.26
N VAL A 459 8.75 2.33 35.87
CA VAL A 459 7.77 3.15 36.61
C VAL A 459 6.58 2.29 37.02
N LYS A 460 6.11 2.44 38.26
CA LYS A 460 4.89 1.75 38.72
C LYS A 460 3.64 2.44 38.19
N VAL A 461 2.54 1.70 38.09
CA VAL A 461 1.26 2.24 37.57
C VAL A 461 0.81 3.52 38.29
N ASN A 462 0.96 3.58 39.61
CA ASN A 462 0.59 4.74 40.42
C ASN A 462 1.49 5.99 40.21
N GLU A 463 2.68 5.81 39.64
CA GLU A 463 3.63 6.90 39.34
C GLU A 463 3.47 7.43 37.91
N LEU A 464 2.71 6.72 37.05
CA LEU A 464 2.48 7.12 35.65
C LEU A 464 1.88 8.52 35.51
N PRO A 465 0.87 8.95 36.29
CA PRO A 465 0.31 10.29 36.13
C PRO A 465 1.37 11.39 36.28
N SER A 466 2.27 11.25 37.25
CA SER A 466 3.37 12.18 37.49
C SER A 466 4.38 12.22 36.34
N LEU A 467 4.65 11.06 35.71
CA LEU A 467 5.51 10.98 34.52
C LEU A 467 4.82 11.60 33.29
N LEU A 468 3.53 11.32 33.10
CA LEU A 468 2.80 11.64 31.87
C LEU A 468 2.36 13.10 31.82
N THR A 469 2.05 13.72 32.96
CA THR A 469 1.62 15.12 33.02
C THR A 469 2.54 16.07 32.23
N PRO A 470 3.87 16.12 32.46
CA PRO A 470 4.76 17.00 31.68
C PRO A 470 4.88 16.57 30.21
N ILE A 471 4.74 15.27 29.90
CA ILE A 471 4.76 14.75 28.53
C ILE A 471 3.52 15.23 27.77
N TYR A 472 2.33 15.16 28.37
CA TYR A 472 1.09 15.61 27.74
C TYR A 472 1.06 17.12 27.49
N HIS A 473 1.66 17.94 28.35
CA HIS A 473 1.85 19.36 28.05
C HIS A 473 2.72 19.59 26.79
N SER A 474 3.71 18.72 26.58
CA SER A 474 4.63 18.78 25.44
C SER A 474 4.06 18.11 24.19
N ILE A 475 3.19 17.10 24.35
CA ILE A 475 2.57 16.30 23.29
C ILE A 475 1.10 16.00 23.67
N PRO A 476 0.17 16.96 23.53
CA PRO A 476 -1.25 16.76 23.86
C PRO A 476 -1.92 15.68 23.00
N GLU A 477 -1.41 15.43 21.80
CA GLU A 477 -1.88 14.41 20.88
C GLU A 477 -1.73 13.00 21.46
N LEU A 478 -0.68 12.77 22.26
CA LEU A 478 -0.45 11.48 22.92
C LEU A 478 -1.59 11.16 23.90
N GLU A 479 -2.10 12.17 24.61
CA GLU A 479 -3.23 12.01 25.52
C GLU A 479 -4.49 11.58 24.76
N LYS A 480 -4.79 12.23 23.63
CA LYS A 480 -5.94 11.91 22.78
C LYS A 480 -5.87 10.50 22.20
N VAL A 481 -4.70 10.06 21.74
CA VAL A 481 -4.52 8.71 21.17
C VAL A 481 -4.79 7.66 22.24
N ILE A 482 -4.26 7.85 23.45
CA ILE A 482 -4.48 6.92 24.57
C ILE A 482 -5.96 6.91 24.99
N GLN A 483 -6.66 8.05 24.94
CA GLN A 483 -8.08 8.14 25.26
C GLN A 483 -9.00 7.59 24.15
N ASN A 484 -8.67 7.80 22.86
CA ASN A 484 -9.50 7.38 21.73
C ASN A 484 -9.46 5.86 21.48
N ASP A 485 -8.33 5.20 21.72
CA ASP A 485 -8.27 3.72 21.66
C ASP A 485 -9.23 3.07 22.67
N SER A 486 -9.56 3.79 23.76
CA SER A 486 -10.50 3.35 24.79
C SER A 486 -11.97 3.39 24.33
N ASN A 487 -12.30 4.18 23.29
CA ASN A 487 -13.65 4.36 22.75
C ASN A 487 -13.96 3.45 21.56
N SER A 488 -12.98 2.69 21.07
CA SER A 488 -13.25 1.61 20.10
C SER A 488 -13.96 0.47 20.82
N SER A 489 -15.04 -0.04 20.24
CA SER A 489 -16.10 -0.85 20.87
C SER A 489 -15.69 -2.24 21.41
N ILE A 490 -14.40 -2.48 21.61
CA ILE A 490 -13.83 -3.65 22.26
C ILE A 490 -13.22 -3.13 23.56
N VAL A 491 -13.62 -3.68 24.70
CA VAL A 491 -13.06 -3.39 26.02
C VAL A 491 -11.55 -3.72 26.02
N LEU A 492 -10.71 -2.82 25.49
CA LEU A 492 -9.26 -2.91 25.58
C LEU A 492 -8.93 -2.50 27.02
N GLY A 493 -8.93 -3.50 27.92
CA GLY A 493 -8.62 -3.31 29.34
C GLY A 493 -7.23 -2.68 29.56
N ASP A 494 -6.98 -2.24 30.81
CA ASP A 494 -5.76 -1.51 31.24
C ASP A 494 -4.43 -2.11 30.74
N ILE A 495 -4.38 -3.43 30.51
CA ILE A 495 -3.23 -4.16 29.97
C ILE A 495 -2.74 -3.59 28.62
N TRP A 496 -3.63 -3.41 27.63
CA TRP A 496 -3.25 -2.93 26.29
C TRP A 496 -2.82 -1.47 26.31
N ARG A 497 -3.48 -0.66 27.16
CA ARG A 497 -3.14 0.74 27.38
C ARG A 497 -1.70 0.88 27.89
N TYR A 498 -1.32 0.13 28.92
CA TYR A 498 0.05 0.18 29.44
C TYR A 498 1.07 -0.35 28.42
N TYR A 499 0.75 -1.43 27.72
CA TYR A 499 1.65 -1.99 26.71
C TYR A 499 1.91 -1.01 25.55
N PHE A 500 0.87 -0.36 25.04
CA PHE A 500 0.99 0.64 23.97
C PHE A 500 1.78 1.87 24.45
N LEU A 501 1.46 2.37 25.64
CA LEU A 501 2.16 3.50 26.25
C LEU A 501 3.66 3.21 26.41
N GLU A 502 3.99 2.01 26.86
CA GLU A 502 5.36 1.56 27.01
C GLU A 502 6.14 1.58 25.68
N LYS A 503 5.51 1.11 24.58
CA LYS A 503 6.12 1.15 23.25
C LYS A 503 6.27 2.58 22.72
N LYS A 504 5.26 3.44 22.89
CA LYS A 504 5.32 4.84 22.42
C LYS A 504 6.41 5.65 23.15
N LEU A 505 6.58 5.41 24.44
CA LEU A 505 7.59 6.07 25.29
C LEU A 505 8.87 5.25 25.45
N TRP A 506 9.11 4.27 24.57
CA TRP A 506 10.30 3.43 24.59
C TRP A 506 11.57 4.29 24.79
N PRO A 507 12.47 3.94 25.72
CA PRO A 507 12.63 2.62 26.36
C PRO A 507 11.85 2.39 27.67
N LEU A 508 10.84 3.20 28.01
CA LEU A 508 10.03 3.08 29.25
C LEU A 508 9.67 1.62 29.55
N LYS A 509 9.61 1.27 30.84
CA LYS A 509 9.00 0.03 31.32
C LYS A 509 8.00 0.32 32.43
N ILE A 510 6.82 -0.26 32.31
CA ILE A 510 5.74 -0.12 33.29
C ILE A 510 5.72 -1.38 34.15
N ASP A 511 5.99 -1.22 35.44
CA ASP A 511 5.86 -2.29 36.42
C ASP A 511 4.37 -2.47 36.77
N SER A 512 3.72 -3.36 36.01
CA SER A 512 2.34 -3.76 36.23
C SER A 512 2.20 -5.28 36.12
N ASN A 513 1.41 -5.86 37.02
CA ASN A 513 1.02 -7.27 36.97
C ASN A 513 0.16 -7.60 35.74
N ASP A 514 -0.33 -6.58 35.05
CA ASP A 514 -1.16 -6.68 33.84
C ASP A 514 -0.34 -7.11 32.61
N ILE A 515 0.91 -6.65 32.49
CA ILE A 515 1.77 -6.98 31.35
C ILE A 515 2.56 -8.24 31.66
N MET A 516 2.15 -9.34 31.04
CA MET A 516 2.79 -10.64 31.22
C MET A 516 4.23 -10.62 30.70
N THR A 517 5.14 -11.33 31.38
CA THR A 517 6.52 -11.51 30.91
C THR A 517 6.91 -12.97 30.91
N PHE A 518 7.55 -13.42 29.83
CA PHE A 518 8.02 -14.79 29.65
C PHE A 518 9.53 -14.82 29.45
N ILE A 519 10.23 -15.67 30.19
CA ILE A 519 11.62 -16.03 29.86
C ILE A 519 11.56 -17.10 28.77
N ILE A 520 12.19 -16.82 27.63
CA ILE A 520 12.25 -17.72 26.48
C ILE A 520 13.72 -18.02 26.16
N THR A 521 14.02 -19.31 26.04
CA THR A 521 15.38 -19.77 25.81
C THR A 521 15.73 -19.76 24.35
N ILE A 522 16.91 -19.25 24.03
CA ILE A 522 17.46 -19.15 22.68
C ILE A 522 18.92 -19.63 22.69
N LYS A 523 19.44 -20.10 21.54
CA LYS A 523 20.87 -20.39 21.40
C LYS A 523 21.63 -19.09 21.20
N PRO A 524 22.82 -18.89 21.80
CA PRO A 524 23.58 -17.64 21.67
C PRO A 524 23.82 -17.21 20.22
N ARG A 525 24.09 -18.15 19.30
CA ARG A 525 24.23 -17.85 17.86
C ARG A 525 22.98 -17.20 17.25
N TYR A 526 21.79 -17.63 17.65
CA TYR A 526 20.53 -17.14 17.13
C TYR A 526 20.13 -15.81 17.74
N ALA A 527 20.39 -15.61 19.03
CA ALA A 527 20.22 -14.32 19.67
C ALA A 527 21.09 -13.26 18.97
N ARG A 528 22.33 -13.62 18.61
CA ARG A 528 23.26 -12.75 17.87
C ARG A 528 22.76 -12.38 16.48
N GLU A 529 22.21 -13.34 15.74
CA GLU A 529 21.68 -13.09 14.39
C GLU A 529 20.39 -12.29 14.40
N LEU A 530 19.52 -12.48 15.41
CA LEU A 530 18.23 -11.78 15.51
C LEU A 530 18.35 -10.37 16.12
N PHE A 531 19.23 -10.15 17.11
CA PHE A 531 19.29 -8.84 17.78
C PHE A 531 20.61 -8.50 18.53
N ASP A 532 21.44 -9.45 18.98
CA ASP A 532 22.64 -9.17 19.82
C ASP A 532 23.93 -8.87 19.02
N THR A 533 24.06 -7.61 18.57
CA THR A 533 25.26 -7.07 17.86
C THR A 533 26.56 -7.14 18.65
N LYS A 534 26.51 -7.14 19.99
CA LYS A 534 27.75 -7.06 20.80
C LYS A 534 28.54 -8.35 20.74
N SER A 535 27.84 -9.48 20.75
CA SER A 535 28.42 -10.81 20.51
C SER A 535 28.96 -10.96 19.08
N ALA A 536 28.40 -10.22 18.11
CA ALA A 536 28.80 -10.28 16.70
C ALA A 536 30.12 -9.58 16.37
N LYS A 537 30.47 -8.51 17.10
CA LYS A 537 31.74 -7.79 16.91
C LYS A 537 32.98 -8.56 17.40
N GLN A 538 32.80 -9.66 18.15
CA GLN A 538 33.88 -10.44 18.75
C GLN A 538 34.29 -11.69 17.93
N THR A 539 33.61 -12.00 16.83
CA THR A 539 33.95 -13.13 15.96
C THR A 539 34.60 -12.66 14.64
N LEU A 540 35.67 -13.35 14.21
CA LEU A 540 36.45 -13.08 12.99
C LEU A 540 35.60 -13.01 11.70
N PHE A 541 34.41 -13.59 11.74
CA PHE A 541 33.37 -13.46 10.72
C PHE A 541 32.18 -12.75 11.38
N GLY A 542 31.98 -11.48 11.03
CA GLY A 542 30.89 -10.66 11.57
C GLY A 542 29.52 -11.27 11.27
N ALA A 543 28.57 -11.10 12.20
CA ALA A 543 27.18 -11.51 11.95
C ALA A 543 26.64 -10.81 10.69
N SER A 544 25.71 -11.45 9.96
CA SER A 544 25.03 -10.77 8.88
C SER A 544 24.24 -9.58 9.47
N PRO A 545 24.52 -8.33 9.07
CA PRO A 545 23.78 -7.18 9.60
C PRO A 545 22.28 -7.28 9.28
N LYS A 546 21.90 -8.13 8.32
CA LYS A 546 20.58 -8.35 7.71
C LYS A 546 19.38 -8.54 8.64
N LEU A 547 19.52 -9.11 9.84
CA LEU A 547 18.39 -9.46 10.72
C LEU A 547 18.40 -8.71 12.06
N ILE A 548 19.54 -8.12 12.39
CA ILE A 548 19.79 -7.40 13.64
C ILE A 548 18.99 -6.09 13.71
N TRP A 549 18.81 -5.42 12.57
CA TRP A 549 18.09 -4.15 12.48
C TRP A 549 16.62 -4.33 12.11
N ASN A 550 16.15 -5.57 12.12
CA ASN A 550 14.77 -5.88 11.85
C ASN A 550 13.92 -5.52 13.09
N ASN A 551 13.00 -4.56 12.96
CA ASN A 551 12.15 -4.17 14.09
C ASN A 551 11.17 -5.29 14.47
N GLU A 552 10.86 -6.23 13.56
CA GLU A 552 9.96 -7.35 13.82
C GLU A 552 10.55 -8.69 13.38
N ASN A 553 10.67 -9.64 14.30
CA ASN A 553 11.24 -10.95 14.05
C ASN A 553 10.30 -12.08 14.48
N VAL A 554 10.55 -13.30 13.97
CA VAL A 554 9.80 -14.51 14.37
C VAL A 554 10.68 -15.54 15.06
N TYR A 555 10.14 -16.12 16.13
CA TYR A 555 10.71 -17.26 16.83
C TYR A 555 9.79 -18.48 16.73
N TYR A 556 10.30 -19.55 16.12
CA TYR A 556 9.56 -20.80 15.94
C TYR A 556 9.75 -21.71 17.15
N ARG A 557 8.66 -22.31 17.63
CA ARG A 557 8.70 -23.30 18.70
C ARG A 557 7.59 -24.35 18.58
N SER A 558 7.75 -25.44 19.31
CA SER A 558 6.66 -26.41 19.51
C SER A 558 5.52 -25.76 20.30
N VAL A 559 4.27 -26.16 20.00
CA VAL A 559 3.08 -25.59 20.65
C VAL A 559 3.09 -25.79 22.16
N LYS A 560 3.55 -26.95 22.64
CA LYS A 560 3.58 -27.29 24.06
C LYS A 560 4.91 -26.91 24.73
N PRO A 561 4.89 -26.30 25.93
CA PRO A 561 3.71 -25.84 26.67
C PRO A 561 3.09 -24.58 26.04
N ASN A 562 1.76 -24.48 26.04
CA ASN A 562 1.03 -23.35 25.46
C ASN A 562 0.66 -22.32 26.54
N ILE A 563 1.62 -21.49 26.95
CA ILE A 563 1.45 -20.58 28.12
C ILE A 563 1.56 -19.09 27.78
N GLU A 564 2.12 -18.75 26.62
CA GLU A 564 2.25 -17.36 26.20
C GLU A 564 0.88 -16.76 25.89
N THR A 565 0.71 -15.50 26.27
CA THR A 565 -0.51 -14.73 26.08
C THR A 565 -0.14 -13.34 25.60
N LEU A 566 -1.09 -12.63 24.98
CA LEU A 566 -0.91 -11.26 24.51
C LEU A 566 -1.72 -10.28 25.37
N PRO A 567 -1.23 -9.04 25.52
CA PRO A 567 0.11 -8.58 25.15
C PRO A 567 1.16 -9.00 26.20
N ALA A 568 2.42 -9.18 25.79
CA ALA A 568 3.47 -9.63 26.72
C ALA A 568 4.89 -9.16 26.33
N ARG A 569 5.82 -9.30 27.27
CA ARG A 569 7.26 -9.12 27.06
C ARG A 569 7.96 -10.47 27.04
N ILE A 570 9.08 -10.51 26.33
CA ILE A 570 10.01 -11.64 26.30
C ILE A 570 11.31 -11.20 26.98
N LEU A 571 11.84 -12.04 27.87
CA LEU A 571 13.25 -12.00 28.28
C LEU A 571 13.98 -13.16 27.61
N TRP A 572 15.02 -12.85 26.87
CA TRP A 572 15.78 -13.85 26.12
C TRP A 572 16.88 -14.45 26.99
N TYR A 573 16.73 -15.73 27.34
CA TYR A 573 17.76 -16.50 28.02
C TYR A 573 18.66 -17.21 27.01
N ALA A 574 19.90 -16.75 26.87
CA ALA A 574 20.89 -17.40 26.03
C ALA A 574 21.39 -18.67 26.74
N SER A 575 21.07 -19.83 26.18
CA SER A 575 21.54 -21.14 26.67
C SER A 575 23.06 -21.33 26.47
N SER A 576 23.62 -22.44 26.92
CA SER A 576 25.07 -22.70 26.81
C SER A 576 25.54 -22.82 25.36
N ASP A 577 26.71 -22.24 25.06
CA ASP A 577 27.54 -22.54 23.89
C ASP A 577 29.03 -22.61 24.27
N ASN A 578 29.86 -23.30 23.50
CA ASN A 578 31.30 -23.42 23.83
C ASN A 578 32.13 -22.22 23.33
N GLN A 579 31.49 -21.12 22.91
CA GLN A 579 32.12 -20.12 22.04
C GLN A 579 31.82 -18.66 22.42
N SER A 580 30.86 -18.37 23.30
CA SER A 580 30.47 -17.00 23.64
C SER A 580 30.56 -16.68 25.13
N ASN A 581 30.89 -15.42 25.43
CA ASN A 581 30.87 -14.85 26.77
C ASN A 581 29.43 -14.46 27.22
N ARG A 582 28.44 -14.51 26.33
CA ARG A 582 27.02 -14.17 26.56
C ARG A 582 26.15 -15.43 26.50
N GLN A 583 26.52 -16.42 27.31
CA GLN A 583 25.80 -17.69 27.49
C GLN A 583 25.36 -17.89 28.94
N LYS A 584 24.40 -18.79 29.16
CA LYS A 584 23.77 -19.03 30.47
C LYS A 584 23.37 -17.73 31.18
N CYS A 585 22.78 -16.80 30.43
CA CYS A 585 22.41 -15.49 30.95
C CYS A 585 21.21 -14.89 30.20
N ILE A 586 20.53 -13.93 30.81
CA ILE A 586 19.57 -13.07 30.11
C ILE A 586 20.35 -12.02 29.32
N VAL A 587 20.08 -11.94 28.01
CA VAL A 587 20.84 -11.10 27.07
C VAL A 587 20.06 -9.91 26.53
N GLY A 588 18.75 -9.90 26.68
CA GLY A 588 17.90 -8.80 26.23
C GLY A 588 16.42 -9.05 26.45
N THR A 589 15.61 -8.09 26.05
CA THR A 589 14.15 -8.14 26.11
C THR A 589 13.51 -7.79 24.76
N SER A 590 12.27 -8.18 24.53
CA SER A 590 11.49 -7.80 23.34
C SER A 590 10.01 -7.75 23.69
N TYR A 591 9.23 -7.13 22.83
CA TYR A 591 7.77 -7.12 22.89
C TYR A 591 7.24 -8.32 22.13
N LEU A 592 6.32 -9.09 22.71
CA LEU A 592 5.57 -10.14 22.01
C LEU A 592 4.32 -9.49 21.41
N ASP A 593 4.29 -9.37 20.09
CA ASP A 593 3.24 -8.65 19.36
C ASP A 593 2.14 -9.61 18.89
N GLU A 594 2.51 -10.83 18.49
CA GLU A 594 1.57 -11.81 17.95
C GLU A 594 1.98 -13.25 18.30
N ILE A 595 0.98 -14.12 18.47
CA ILE A 595 1.15 -15.57 18.67
C ILE A 595 0.32 -16.28 17.61
N ILE A 596 0.97 -17.09 16.78
CA ILE A 596 0.31 -17.78 15.66
C ILE A 596 0.56 -19.29 15.83
N VAL A 597 -0.50 -20.10 15.71
CA VAL A 597 -0.43 -21.56 15.74
C VAL A 597 -1.03 -22.10 14.45
N GLY A 598 -0.36 -23.06 13.83
CA GLY A 598 -0.80 -23.62 12.56
C GLY A 598 0.19 -24.62 11.95
N PRO A 599 -0.10 -25.15 10.75
CA PRO A 599 0.72 -26.16 10.09
C PRO A 599 2.13 -25.67 9.80
N ALA A 600 3.13 -26.52 10.07
CA ALA A 600 4.54 -26.11 10.01
C ALA A 600 4.99 -25.57 8.66
N LYS A 601 4.62 -26.24 7.57
CA LYS A 601 5.04 -25.86 6.21
C LYS A 601 4.45 -24.53 5.76
N GLU A 602 3.17 -24.34 6.05
CA GLU A 602 2.45 -23.11 5.74
C GLU A 602 3.03 -21.93 6.52
N LEU A 603 3.15 -22.08 7.85
CA LEU A 603 3.71 -21.05 8.72
C LEU A 603 5.15 -20.73 8.36
N PHE A 604 5.98 -21.74 8.08
CA PHE A 604 7.36 -21.49 7.66
C PHE A 604 7.41 -20.74 6.33
N ASN A 605 6.63 -21.14 5.33
CA ASN A 605 6.63 -20.46 4.03
C ASN A 605 6.20 -19.00 4.14
N LYS A 606 5.19 -18.72 4.98
CA LYS A 606 4.66 -17.37 5.21
C LYS A 606 5.65 -16.49 5.99
N TYR A 607 6.36 -17.04 6.98
CA TYR A 607 7.14 -16.26 7.94
C TYR A 607 8.66 -16.44 7.87
N LYS A 608 9.20 -17.29 6.99
CA LYS A 608 10.66 -17.55 6.87
C LYS A 608 11.50 -16.29 6.66
N LYS A 609 10.95 -15.24 6.04
CA LYS A 609 11.65 -13.97 5.79
C LYS A 609 11.88 -13.12 7.04
N TYR A 610 11.09 -13.33 8.11
CA TYR A 610 11.20 -12.58 9.37
C TYR A 610 12.09 -13.28 10.40
N GLY A 611 12.73 -14.39 10.03
CA GLY A 611 13.49 -15.22 10.97
C GLY A 611 14.76 -15.77 10.37
N ILE A 612 15.58 -16.37 11.22
CA ILE A 612 16.89 -16.96 10.86
C ILE A 612 16.85 -18.48 10.68
N TYR A 613 15.66 -19.07 10.87
CA TYR A 613 15.51 -20.53 10.92
C TYR A 613 15.39 -21.10 9.52
N ASP A 614 16.18 -22.14 9.24
CA ASP A 614 16.06 -23.00 8.07
C ASP A 614 15.07 -24.17 8.29
N TRP A 615 14.36 -24.55 7.21
CA TRP A 615 13.39 -25.65 7.20
C TRP A 615 14.01 -26.97 7.62
N ASN A 616 15.07 -27.40 6.92
CA ASN A 616 15.65 -28.73 7.09
C ASN A 616 16.41 -28.85 8.40
N LYS A 617 17.06 -27.77 8.84
CA LYS A 617 17.87 -27.77 10.05
C LYS A 617 17.06 -27.57 11.33
N HIS A 618 15.92 -26.89 11.29
CA HIS A 618 15.22 -26.48 12.52
C HIS A 618 13.74 -26.88 12.53
N ILE A 619 12.99 -26.57 11.48
CA ILE A 619 11.53 -26.77 11.49
C ILE A 619 11.17 -28.24 11.31
N LYS A 620 11.73 -28.90 10.29
CA LYS A 620 11.50 -30.32 10.01
C LYS A 620 11.88 -31.22 11.21
N PRO A 621 13.02 -31.02 11.91
CA PRO A 621 13.31 -31.75 13.14
C PRO A 621 12.32 -31.47 14.27
N MET A 622 11.86 -30.23 14.44
CA MET A 622 10.88 -29.86 15.46
C MET A 622 9.53 -30.58 15.28
N THR A 623 9.19 -30.89 14.03
CA THR A 623 7.95 -31.61 13.69
C THR A 623 8.12 -33.13 13.55
N ASN A 624 9.33 -33.66 13.75
CA ASN A 624 9.67 -35.05 13.44
C ASN A 624 9.38 -35.43 11.97
N GLY A 625 9.51 -34.47 11.05
CA GLY A 625 9.30 -34.69 9.62
C GLY A 625 7.86 -34.50 9.12
N ASP A 626 6.88 -34.34 10.01
CA ASP A 626 5.50 -34.07 9.64
C ASP A 626 5.30 -32.59 9.27
N GLU A 627 4.96 -32.33 8.01
CA GLU A 627 4.79 -30.98 7.47
C GLU A 627 3.52 -30.27 7.98
N ASN A 628 2.50 -31.06 8.39
CA ASN A 628 1.20 -30.58 8.82
C ASN A 628 1.09 -30.44 10.34
N LYS A 629 2.08 -30.97 11.08
CA LYS A 629 2.11 -30.84 12.54
C LYS A 629 2.14 -29.36 12.93
N GLU A 630 1.29 -29.03 13.90
CA GLU A 630 1.20 -27.66 14.38
C GLU A 630 2.49 -27.20 15.06
N ILE A 631 2.95 -26.02 14.67
CA ILE A 631 4.00 -25.27 15.37
C ILE A 631 3.43 -23.93 15.81
N LYS A 632 4.17 -23.26 16.68
CA LYS A 632 3.84 -21.92 17.16
C LYS A 632 4.93 -20.94 16.73
N ILE A 633 4.50 -19.80 16.22
CA ILE A 633 5.33 -18.62 15.97
C ILE A 633 5.06 -17.60 17.07
N LEU A 634 6.13 -17.04 17.62
CA LEU A 634 6.11 -15.83 18.43
C LEU A 634 6.66 -14.70 17.57
N LYS A 635 5.82 -13.75 17.17
CA LYS A 635 6.22 -12.53 16.47
C LYS A 635 6.59 -11.48 17.51
N PHE A 636 7.80 -10.96 17.45
CA PHE A 636 8.31 -10.04 18.46
C PHE A 636 9.00 -8.83 17.85
N SER A 637 8.98 -7.70 18.56
CA SER A 637 9.55 -6.44 18.10
C SER A 637 10.35 -5.68 19.16
N HIS A 638 11.02 -4.61 18.72
CA HIS A 638 11.75 -3.66 19.56
C HIS A 638 12.72 -4.36 20.52
N SER A 639 13.52 -5.28 19.99
CA SER A 639 14.49 -6.04 20.77
C SER A 639 15.55 -5.13 21.38
N GLU A 640 15.66 -5.18 22.69
CA GLU A 640 16.57 -4.38 23.48
C GLU A 640 17.65 -5.26 24.09
N VAL A 641 18.87 -5.13 23.54
CA VAL A 641 20.04 -5.88 24.00
C VAL A 641 20.59 -5.26 25.27
N PHE A 642 20.74 -6.08 26.30
CA PHE A 642 21.28 -5.62 27.57
C PHE A 642 22.79 -5.36 27.49
N GLN A 643 23.22 -4.24 28.07
CA GLN A 643 24.64 -3.92 28.25
C GLN A 643 25.23 -4.92 29.26
N ASN A 644 24.60 -5.00 30.43
CA ASN A 644 24.94 -5.95 31.48
C ASN A 644 24.03 -7.17 31.36
N THR A 645 24.58 -8.34 31.05
CA THR A 645 23.81 -9.59 31.05
C THR A 645 23.53 -10.03 32.48
N ILE A 646 22.47 -10.81 32.68
CA ILE A 646 22.16 -11.40 34.00
C ILE A 646 22.54 -12.89 33.99
N PRO A 647 23.66 -13.28 34.61
CA PRO A 647 24.09 -14.68 34.65
C PRO A 647 23.08 -15.58 35.37
N TYR A 648 23.06 -16.86 35.01
CA TYR A 648 22.14 -17.86 35.57
C TYR A 648 22.12 -17.86 37.11
N LYS A 649 23.29 -17.78 37.76
CA LYS A 649 23.39 -17.73 39.23
C LYS A 649 22.63 -16.53 39.81
N GLN A 650 22.84 -15.33 39.25
CA GLN A 650 22.17 -14.11 39.68
C GLN A 650 20.67 -14.17 39.38
N LEU A 651 20.27 -14.71 38.22
CA LEU A 651 18.86 -14.91 37.87
C LEU A 651 18.15 -15.79 38.91
N LEU A 652 18.79 -16.87 39.38
CA LEU A 652 18.23 -17.73 40.42
C LEU A 652 18.07 -17.00 41.76
N GLU A 653 19.01 -16.12 42.11
CA GLU A 653 18.91 -15.28 43.32
C GLU A 653 17.70 -14.32 43.22
N ILE A 654 17.49 -13.69 42.06
CA ILE A 654 16.33 -12.83 41.80
C ILE A 654 15.02 -13.63 41.90
N LEU A 655 14.95 -14.82 41.29
CA LEU A 655 13.76 -15.69 41.40
C LEU A 655 13.45 -16.05 42.86
N LYS A 656 14.49 -16.40 43.64
CA LYS A 656 14.36 -16.75 45.05
C LYS A 656 13.87 -15.56 45.87
N ALA A 657 14.43 -14.37 45.66
CA ALA A 657 14.02 -13.14 46.35
C ALA A 657 12.54 -12.81 46.10
N ALA A 658 12.03 -13.09 44.90
CA ALA A 658 10.63 -12.87 44.54
C ALA A 658 9.68 -14.03 44.89
N ASN A 659 10.12 -15.02 45.68
CA ASN A 659 9.35 -16.23 45.99
C ASN A 659 8.81 -16.92 44.72
N GLN A 660 9.66 -17.09 43.72
CA GLN A 660 9.36 -17.86 42.51
C GLN A 660 10.21 -19.14 42.48
N ALA A 661 9.59 -20.24 42.05
CA ALA A 661 10.24 -21.55 42.03
C ALA A 661 11.49 -21.57 41.14
N HIS A 662 12.47 -22.37 41.56
CA HIS A 662 13.67 -22.65 40.77
C HIS A 662 13.30 -23.21 39.38
N ASN A 663 14.05 -22.84 38.35
CA ASN A 663 13.81 -23.29 36.98
C ASN A 663 15.12 -23.34 36.16
N ASN A 664 15.23 -24.33 35.28
CA ASN A 664 16.37 -24.52 34.38
C ASN A 664 16.17 -23.88 32.98
N PHE A 665 15.02 -23.26 32.75
CA PHE A 665 14.61 -22.57 31.51
C PHE A 665 14.68 -23.46 30.27
N VAL A 666 14.24 -24.72 30.38
CA VAL A 666 14.18 -25.64 29.22
C VAL A 666 12.97 -25.32 28.32
N SER A 667 11.91 -24.79 28.92
CA SER A 667 10.69 -24.32 28.25
C SER A 667 10.40 -22.87 28.65
N PRO A 668 9.48 -22.18 27.96
CA PRO A 668 9.06 -20.84 28.36
C PRO A 668 8.56 -20.80 29.81
N VAL A 669 8.92 -19.75 30.54
CA VAL A 669 8.56 -19.57 31.96
C VAL A 669 7.92 -18.21 32.14
N LYS A 670 6.67 -18.18 32.64
CA LYS A 670 6.03 -16.94 33.08
C LYS A 670 6.70 -16.44 34.36
N ILE A 671 6.99 -15.14 34.42
CA ILE A 671 7.59 -14.51 35.62
C ILE A 671 6.68 -13.39 36.15
N LYS A 672 6.84 -13.07 37.44
CA LYS A 672 6.18 -11.92 38.08
C LYS A 672 6.73 -10.59 37.53
N SER A 673 5.90 -9.54 37.52
CA SER A 673 6.29 -8.20 37.02
C SER A 673 7.52 -7.65 37.75
N GLN A 674 7.58 -7.80 39.09
CA GLN A 674 8.72 -7.38 39.89
C GLN A 674 10.05 -8.01 39.42
N ILE A 675 10.04 -9.29 39.02
CA ILE A 675 11.25 -9.98 38.54
C ILE A 675 11.73 -9.36 37.23
N PHE A 676 10.81 -9.04 36.32
CA PHE A 676 11.15 -8.33 35.09
C PHE A 676 11.74 -6.95 35.38
N ALA A 677 11.09 -6.17 36.26
CA ALA A 677 11.55 -4.85 36.66
C ALA A 677 12.96 -4.89 37.26
N ASP A 678 13.25 -5.84 38.16
CA ASP A 678 14.57 -6.00 38.78
C ASP A 678 15.65 -6.40 37.75
N ILE A 679 15.34 -7.36 36.87
CA ILE A 679 16.23 -7.75 35.77
C ILE A 679 16.54 -6.55 34.88
N TYR A 680 15.51 -5.77 34.52
CA TYR A 680 15.66 -4.64 33.62
C TYR A 680 16.50 -3.52 34.26
N ARG A 681 16.26 -3.18 35.53
CA ARG A 681 17.06 -2.20 36.29
C ARG A 681 18.54 -2.57 36.34
N ILE A 682 18.85 -3.81 36.73
CA ILE A 682 20.23 -4.32 36.79
C ILE A 682 20.87 -4.29 35.39
N ALA A 683 20.15 -4.77 34.38
CA ALA A 683 20.65 -4.88 33.02
C ALA A 683 20.95 -3.53 32.37
N LYS A 684 20.20 -2.49 32.75
CA LYS A 684 20.34 -1.11 32.25
C LYS A 684 21.16 -0.21 33.16
N GLY A 685 21.43 -0.60 34.40
CA GLY A 685 22.11 0.24 35.39
C GLY A 685 21.28 1.47 35.76
N ILE A 686 19.95 1.32 35.83
CA ILE A 686 19.01 2.38 36.23
C ILE A 686 18.42 2.05 37.59
N GLU A 687 18.25 3.08 38.44
CA GLU A 687 17.70 2.97 39.80
C GLU A 687 16.20 2.63 39.81
#